data_AF-A0A4R8DUL6-F1
#
_entry.id   AF-A0A4R8DUL6-F1
#
_cell.length_a   1.000
_cell.length_b   1.000
_cell.length_c   1.000
_cell.angle_alpha   90.00
_cell.angle_beta   90.00
_cell.angle_gamma   90.00
#
_symmetry.space_group_name_H-M   'P 1'
#
loop_
_entity.id
_entity.type
_entity.pdbx_description
1 polymer ?
#
loop_
_entity_poly.entity_id
_entity_poly.type
_entity_poly.pdbx_seq_one_letter_code
_entity_poly.pdbx_strand_id
1 'polypeptide(L)'
;MNLAKHTLYLLLILVAQRGEGQGLGFYNNDNEQDRRTNLNVTAEKPLIFPHNTELTFDLSYLPGYQNSFGYVLRLVRNNTQNIDLLFDKVNFPEGHFRAVVGDKPPFASFILDSNRMFEAWNTIRLSIDFTHDRLLLYVGKACYIQPGMHLSPTDSFRISFGACTVPQFKTGDVPPMKIRNVQITSEGRLLYHWPLDEDKGGTAAETERGLTGLVQNPLWIKSTHSQWRLIDSLVIDGAASCAFDARHSLLYLVGRDSVTVYALPGGRVQTIPYETRQYLLAGNQSLYDPFVHQLYNLYPDQQLVSAFDFNTRRWDKAYLPGDINYWHVNKFASALDTSIYVLNGYGHMKYKNTVFRYHIPTRTWERIDTKGDTLTPRYLAAAGATAEGDTLYVLGGRGSSSGEQIMNARNLYDLLRFDVRTRTFERRFALAPGEQDFAFANSLVIDEHDRSYYGLLYNNQEFHSHLQLIKGSLDMPLYTALAGQIPYPFHDIHSFTDLYYSPVTRQFVAVIFFEDSSSTGPSHTSARIYSLDAPAEPATVAMAEAPAGRSVFWYFLLPVGLVGLFLLLRPAKKRVHAAPSVSTAVAPHPSASIFLFGDLQVFDAEGTDLTKQFSPLLKQLFLLILLYSIKNEHGIGSEKLDEILWFDKTEKSARNNRSVNIGKLKALLDRIGGCDLSKETGYWKITLDPGKVYVDYLRFHTLHKNEASALVAIIKRGSLLTGVEYPWLDAFKSDVSNRVIDTLLHFVKHGNPDPDFLLEITDSIFFFDPVNEDAMILKCKTLVQLGKHSLAKQAYTSFVKEYQQLYGENFKKDFQSILNASSF
;
A
#
# COMPACT_ATOMS: atom_id res chain seq x y z
N MET A 1 -35.36 -13.45 23.75
CA MET A 1 -34.34 -13.96 24.69
C MET A 1 -33.11 -14.57 24.00
N ASN A 2 -33.22 -15.13 22.78
CA ASN A 2 -32.07 -15.69 22.04
C ASN A 2 -31.21 -14.65 21.31
N LEU A 3 -31.76 -13.50 20.90
CA LEU A 3 -31.00 -12.46 20.20
C LEU A 3 -29.95 -11.80 21.12
N ALA A 4 -30.33 -11.46 22.36
CA ALA A 4 -29.42 -10.88 23.35
C ALA A 4 -28.27 -11.81 23.75
N LYS A 5 -28.48 -13.14 23.76
CA LYS A 5 -27.42 -14.12 24.01
C LYS A 5 -26.43 -14.21 22.83
N HIS A 6 -26.90 -14.10 21.59
CA HIS A 6 -26.02 -14.06 20.42
C HIS A 6 -25.24 -12.75 20.33
N THR A 7 -25.86 -11.60 20.69
CA THR A 7 -25.16 -10.32 20.77
C THR A 7 -24.11 -10.32 21.89
N LEU A 8 -24.40 -10.93 23.04
CA LEU A 8 -23.44 -11.06 24.14
C LEU A 8 -22.29 -12.02 23.80
N TYR A 9 -22.57 -13.13 23.08
CA TYR A 9 -21.53 -14.05 22.59
C TYR A 9 -20.66 -13.40 21.52
N LEU A 10 -21.23 -12.62 20.59
CA LEU A 10 -20.46 -11.84 19.62
C LEU A 10 -19.61 -10.76 20.31
N LEU A 11 -20.16 -10.07 21.32
CA LEU A 11 -19.40 -9.09 22.10
C LEU A 11 -18.27 -9.74 22.89
N LEU A 12 -18.49 -10.93 23.47
CA LEU A 12 -17.47 -11.70 24.19
C LEU A 12 -16.37 -12.22 23.26
N ILE A 13 -16.69 -12.61 22.02
CA ILE A 13 -15.70 -13.00 21.00
C ILE A 13 -14.90 -11.78 20.50
N LEU A 14 -15.57 -10.63 20.30
CA LEU A 14 -14.92 -9.36 19.95
C LEU A 14 -14.04 -8.79 21.08
N VAL A 15 -14.39 -9.03 22.34
CA VAL A 15 -13.58 -8.62 23.51
C VAL A 15 -12.43 -9.62 23.76
N ALA A 16 -12.63 -10.91 23.50
CA ALA A 16 -11.57 -11.92 23.63
C ALA A 16 -10.47 -11.76 22.56
N GLN A 17 -10.81 -11.33 21.33
CA GLN A 17 -9.81 -11.09 20.28
C GLN A 17 -9.00 -9.81 20.45
N ARG A 18 -9.49 -8.80 21.19
CA ARG A 18 -8.74 -7.56 21.45
C ARG A 18 -7.55 -7.72 22.41
N GLY A 19 -7.44 -8.87 23.08
CA GLY A 19 -6.42 -9.11 24.11
C GLY A 19 -5.07 -9.60 23.61
N GLU A 20 -4.89 -9.99 22.33
CA GLU A 20 -3.57 -10.49 21.87
C GLU A 20 -2.66 -9.37 21.33
N GLY A 21 -3.22 -8.31 20.72
CA GLY A 21 -2.48 -7.26 20.00
C GLY A 21 -2.16 -5.98 20.78
N GLN A 22 -2.19 -5.99 22.13
CA GLN A 22 -1.97 -4.80 22.97
C GLN A 22 -0.79 -4.96 23.92
N GLY A 23 -0.11 -3.87 24.24
CA GLY A 23 1.04 -3.82 25.15
C GLY A 23 2.27 -3.14 24.57
N LEU A 24 3.30 -3.08 25.41
CA LEU A 24 4.64 -2.60 25.07
C LEU A 24 5.63 -3.77 25.11
N GLY A 25 6.25 -4.07 23.97
CA GLY A 25 7.44 -4.91 23.86
C GLY A 25 8.71 -4.15 24.19
N PHE A 26 9.75 -4.89 24.58
CA PHE A 26 11.03 -4.32 24.99
C PHE A 26 12.16 -4.80 24.07
N TYR A 27 12.82 -3.86 23.39
CA TYR A 27 14.13 -4.08 22.80
C TYR A 27 15.12 -4.40 23.92
N ASN A 28 15.79 -5.54 23.75
CA ASN A 28 16.47 -6.26 24.82
C ASN A 28 17.99 -6.25 24.60
N ASN A 29 18.70 -7.12 25.31
CA ASN A 29 20.17 -7.18 25.24
C ASN A 29 20.77 -7.48 23.87
N ASP A 30 20.00 -8.04 22.93
CA ASP A 30 20.44 -8.26 21.54
C ASP A 30 20.52 -6.94 20.74
N ASN A 31 20.02 -5.85 21.31
CA ASN A 31 20.15 -4.50 20.75
C ASN A 31 21.24 -3.70 21.47
N GLU A 32 21.82 -2.74 20.75
CA GLU A 32 22.69 -1.69 21.30
C GLU A 32 22.06 -1.05 22.54
N GLN A 33 22.86 -0.76 23.56
CA GLN A 33 22.36 -0.29 24.86
C GLN A 33 21.45 0.94 24.75
N ASP A 34 21.78 1.88 23.87
CA ASP A 34 20.99 3.10 23.63
C ASP A 34 19.68 2.86 22.87
N ARG A 35 19.51 1.68 22.26
CA ARG A 35 18.28 1.26 21.56
C ARG A 35 17.34 0.41 22.43
N ARG A 36 17.75 0.06 23.65
CA ARG A 36 16.94 -0.75 24.57
C ARG A 36 15.76 0.05 25.12
N THR A 37 14.66 -0.64 25.39
CA THR A 37 13.42 0.03 25.78
C THR A 37 13.42 0.38 27.27
N ASN A 38 13.03 1.62 27.57
CA ASN A 38 12.71 2.10 28.92
C ASN A 38 11.24 2.55 28.93
N LEU A 39 10.48 2.11 29.92
CA LEU A 39 9.21 2.73 30.29
C LEU A 39 9.35 3.32 31.69
N ASN A 40 9.14 4.63 31.82
CA ASN A 40 9.08 5.32 33.11
C ASN A 40 7.69 5.94 33.30
N VAL A 41 6.85 5.25 34.07
CA VAL A 41 5.48 5.70 34.40
C VAL A 41 5.44 6.84 35.42
N THR A 42 6.61 7.26 35.94
CA THR A 42 6.78 8.35 36.91
C THR A 42 7.84 9.37 36.45
N ALA A 43 7.95 9.58 35.13
CA ALA A 43 8.98 10.42 34.54
C ALA A 43 8.88 11.87 35.04
N GLU A 44 7.67 12.43 35.07
CA GLU A 44 7.42 13.80 35.51
C GLU A 44 7.73 14.02 36.99
N LYS A 45 7.22 13.13 37.86
CA LYS A 45 7.38 13.22 39.31
C LYS A 45 7.29 11.85 39.98
N PRO A 46 8.03 11.62 41.08
CA PRO A 46 7.86 10.43 41.89
C PRO A 46 6.48 10.42 42.57
N LEU A 47 5.97 9.23 42.86
CA LEU A 47 4.70 9.03 43.55
C LEU A 47 4.91 8.82 45.04
N ILE A 48 4.01 9.37 45.86
CA ILE A 48 3.97 9.15 47.30
C ILE A 48 2.65 8.46 47.63
N PHE A 49 2.72 7.42 48.44
CA PHE A 49 1.57 6.60 48.80
C PHE A 49 1.29 6.69 50.30
N PRO A 50 0.16 7.27 50.73
CA PRO A 50 -0.16 7.43 52.15
C PRO A 50 -0.66 6.13 52.81
N HIS A 51 -1.08 5.14 52.00
CA HIS A 51 -1.71 3.90 52.44
C HIS A 51 -1.17 2.70 51.65
N ASN A 52 -1.56 1.49 52.08
CA ASN A 52 -1.20 0.25 51.41
C ASN A 52 -1.55 0.32 49.91
N THR A 53 -0.55 0.05 49.09
CA THR A 53 -0.59 0.27 47.65
C THR A 53 -0.18 -1.00 46.91
N GLU A 54 -0.85 -1.30 45.80
CA GLU A 54 -0.49 -2.40 44.91
C GLU A 54 -0.13 -1.87 43.52
N LEU A 55 1.02 -2.30 43.00
CA LEU A 55 1.41 -2.18 41.60
C LEU A 55 1.13 -3.52 40.92
N THR A 56 0.32 -3.50 39.86
CA THR A 56 -0.03 -4.67 39.07
C THR A 56 0.29 -4.44 37.61
N PHE A 57 0.72 -5.48 36.91
CA PHE A 57 0.92 -5.47 35.47
C PHE A 57 0.91 -6.89 34.93
N ASP A 58 0.58 -7.04 33.65
CA ASP A 58 0.68 -8.31 32.95
C ASP A 58 2.02 -8.41 32.23
N LEU A 59 2.65 -9.59 32.28
CA LEU A 59 3.94 -9.90 31.68
C LEU A 59 3.86 -11.10 30.75
N SER A 60 4.47 -11.00 29.59
CA SER A 60 4.73 -12.09 28.65
C SER A 60 6.17 -12.00 28.15
N TYR A 61 6.76 -13.12 27.75
CA TYR A 61 8.15 -13.19 27.31
C TYR A 61 8.25 -13.48 25.81
N LEU A 62 9.27 -12.94 25.13
CA LEU A 62 9.47 -13.21 23.70
C LEU A 62 10.27 -14.51 23.52
N PRO A 63 9.84 -15.44 22.64
CA PRO A 63 10.55 -16.68 22.38
C PRO A 63 11.84 -16.45 21.57
N GLY A 64 12.72 -17.46 21.52
CA GLY A 64 13.90 -17.46 20.64
C GLY A 64 15.21 -16.95 21.24
N TYR A 65 15.19 -16.42 22.47
CA TYR A 65 16.38 -15.88 23.14
C TYR A 65 17.02 -16.92 24.09
N GLN A 66 18.26 -17.30 23.78
CA GLN A 66 18.99 -18.39 24.47
C GLN A 66 19.69 -17.90 25.75
N ASN A 67 20.29 -16.69 25.73
CA ASN A 67 21.00 -16.10 26.86
C ASN A 67 20.37 -14.76 27.22
N SER A 68 19.53 -14.72 28.26
CA SER A 68 18.89 -13.47 28.66
C SER A 68 19.00 -13.19 30.15
N PHE A 69 19.39 -11.96 30.46
CA PHE A 69 19.41 -11.39 31.80
C PHE A 69 18.86 -9.96 31.71
N GLY A 70 18.08 -9.49 32.68
CA GLY A 70 17.74 -8.07 32.73
C GLY A 70 16.65 -7.71 33.70
N TYR A 71 16.39 -6.41 33.80
CA TYR A 71 15.42 -5.84 34.72
C TYR A 71 14.04 -5.76 34.08
N VAL A 72 13.06 -6.43 34.68
CA VAL A 72 11.64 -6.33 34.29
C VAL A 72 11.05 -5.06 34.88
N LEU A 73 11.23 -4.86 36.18
CA LEU A 73 10.70 -3.73 36.94
C LEU A 73 11.77 -3.27 37.93
N ARG A 74 11.90 -1.95 38.07
CA ARG A 74 12.73 -1.28 39.07
C ARG A 74 11.92 -0.17 39.74
N LEU A 75 11.75 -0.27 41.05
CA LEU A 75 11.27 0.83 41.89
C LEU A 75 12.48 1.47 42.57
N VAL A 76 12.56 2.80 42.56
CA VAL A 76 13.55 3.56 43.32
C VAL A 76 12.84 4.33 44.41
N ARG A 77 13.05 3.91 45.66
CA ARG A 77 12.51 4.54 46.86
C ARG A 77 13.45 5.66 47.32
N ASN A 78 12.90 6.86 47.50
CA ASN A 78 13.58 8.07 47.99
C ASN A 78 14.90 8.43 47.26
N ASN A 79 15.11 7.91 46.05
CA ASN A 79 16.40 7.97 45.34
C ASN A 79 17.57 7.39 46.15
N THR A 80 17.32 6.43 47.05
CA THR A 80 18.36 5.82 47.90
C THR A 80 18.36 4.29 47.87
N GLN A 81 17.25 3.65 47.51
CA GLN A 81 17.13 2.19 47.51
C GLN A 81 16.32 1.70 46.31
N ASN A 82 16.83 0.69 45.60
CA ASN A 82 16.13 -0.01 44.54
C ASN A 82 15.37 -1.24 45.06
N ILE A 83 14.24 -1.53 44.44
CA ILE A 83 13.50 -2.79 44.54
C ILE A 83 13.34 -3.29 43.10
N ASP A 84 13.95 -4.43 42.79
CA ASP A 84 14.06 -4.93 41.43
C ASP A 84 13.33 -6.26 41.29
N LEU A 85 12.63 -6.43 40.17
CA LEU A 85 12.25 -7.71 39.61
C LEU A 85 13.09 -7.94 38.36
N LEU A 86 13.91 -8.97 38.36
CA LEU A 86 14.83 -9.30 37.28
C LEU A 86 14.59 -10.70 36.76
N PHE A 87 14.93 -10.92 35.49
CA PHE A 87 14.96 -12.22 34.85
C PHE A 87 16.40 -12.65 34.63
N ASP A 88 16.73 -13.89 34.97
CA ASP A 88 18.07 -14.45 34.91
C ASP A 88 18.02 -15.85 34.31
N LYS A 89 18.38 -15.93 33.03
CA LYS A 89 18.60 -17.19 32.30
C LYS A 89 20.08 -17.52 32.13
N VAL A 90 20.95 -16.59 32.52
CA VAL A 90 22.41 -16.76 32.42
C VAL A 90 22.89 -17.71 33.51
N ASN A 91 22.41 -17.52 34.75
CA ASN A 91 22.76 -18.39 35.87
C ASN A 91 21.77 -19.55 36.06
N PHE A 92 20.57 -19.44 35.50
CA PHE A 92 19.51 -20.45 35.61
C PHE A 92 18.95 -20.77 34.22
N PRO A 93 19.41 -21.82 33.53
CA PRO A 93 19.03 -22.13 32.14
C PRO A 93 17.51 -22.23 31.89
N GLU A 94 16.76 -22.66 32.90
CA GLU A 94 15.30 -22.73 32.94
C GLU A 94 14.60 -21.36 32.99
N GLY A 95 15.35 -20.28 33.28
CA GLY A 95 14.87 -18.90 33.32
C GLY A 95 14.17 -18.55 34.63
N HIS A 96 14.89 -17.91 35.56
CA HIS A 96 14.34 -17.49 36.84
C HIS A 96 13.97 -16.01 36.88
N PHE A 97 12.80 -15.70 37.42
CA PHE A 97 12.51 -14.38 37.94
C PHE A 97 13.01 -14.29 39.39
N ARG A 98 13.65 -13.17 39.75
CA ARG A 98 14.16 -12.91 41.10
C ARG A 98 13.75 -11.52 41.54
N ALA A 99 13.34 -11.38 42.79
CA ALA A 99 13.01 -10.08 43.37
C ALA A 99 14.01 -9.70 44.47
N VAL A 100 14.58 -8.50 44.38
CA VAL A 100 15.73 -8.05 45.18
C VAL A 100 15.45 -6.67 45.75
N VAL A 101 15.93 -6.40 46.98
CA VAL A 101 15.90 -5.08 47.60
C VAL A 101 17.32 -4.63 47.91
N GLY A 102 17.76 -3.55 47.26
CA GLY A 102 19.13 -3.05 47.38
C GLY A 102 20.16 -4.12 47.04
N ASP A 103 21.00 -4.41 48.01
CA ASP A 103 22.12 -5.35 48.03
C ASP A 103 21.82 -6.64 48.81
N LYS A 104 20.58 -6.84 49.25
CA LYS A 104 20.15 -8.05 49.98
C LYS A 104 20.01 -9.26 49.04
N PRO A 105 20.11 -10.51 49.55
CA PRO A 105 19.71 -11.70 48.80
C PRO A 105 18.26 -11.58 48.30
N PRO A 106 17.91 -12.21 47.15
CA PRO A 106 16.55 -12.15 46.64
C PRO A 106 15.54 -12.75 47.62
N PHE A 107 14.44 -12.04 47.83
CA PHE A 107 13.34 -12.51 48.69
C PHE A 107 12.31 -13.35 47.92
N ALA A 108 12.39 -13.33 46.58
CA ALA A 108 11.62 -14.21 45.71
C ALA A 108 12.54 -14.80 44.63
N SER A 109 12.32 -16.07 44.30
CA SER A 109 12.85 -16.70 43.08
C SER A 109 11.84 -17.70 42.56
N PHE A 110 11.44 -17.57 41.29
CA PHE A 110 10.38 -18.40 40.71
C PHE A 110 10.53 -18.56 39.20
N ILE A 111 9.90 -19.60 38.66
CA ILE A 111 9.81 -19.91 37.24
C ILE A 111 8.35 -19.77 36.81
N LEU A 112 8.11 -19.29 35.59
CA LEU A 112 6.81 -19.36 34.94
C LEU A 112 6.77 -20.61 34.06
N ASP A 113 5.64 -21.32 34.05
CA ASP A 113 5.43 -22.44 33.13
C ASP A 113 5.75 -22.00 31.68
N SER A 114 6.55 -22.79 30.95
CA SER A 114 7.10 -22.37 29.66
C SER A 114 6.03 -22.01 28.64
N ASN A 115 4.93 -22.76 28.57
CA ASN A 115 3.85 -22.45 27.64
C ASN A 115 3.18 -21.12 28.03
N ARG A 116 2.92 -20.92 29.33
CA ARG A 116 2.35 -19.66 29.83
C ARG A 116 3.30 -18.47 29.70
N MET A 117 4.60 -18.69 29.78
CA MET A 117 5.60 -17.64 29.71
C MET A 117 5.63 -16.96 28.33
N PHE A 118 5.50 -17.74 27.25
CA PHE A 118 5.57 -17.24 25.88
C PHE A 118 4.19 -16.98 25.24
N GLU A 119 3.16 -17.74 25.61
CA GLU A 119 1.85 -17.71 24.93
C GLU A 119 0.75 -17.03 25.75
N ALA A 120 1.01 -16.70 27.02
CA ALA A 120 0.02 -16.09 27.89
C ALA A 120 0.53 -14.83 28.61
N TRP A 121 -0.41 -14.02 29.05
CA TRP A 121 -0.18 -12.88 29.93
C TRP A 121 -0.22 -13.34 31.39
N ASN A 122 0.86 -13.07 32.12
CA ASN A 122 1.04 -13.46 33.52
C ASN A 122 0.96 -12.22 34.40
N THR A 123 -0.08 -12.13 35.23
CA THR A 123 -0.26 -10.99 36.14
C THR A 123 0.73 -11.06 37.31
N ILE A 124 1.54 -10.02 37.44
CA ILE A 124 2.45 -9.78 38.56
C ILE A 124 1.85 -8.69 39.45
N ARG A 125 1.87 -8.90 40.77
CA ARG A 125 1.39 -7.92 41.75
C ARG A 125 2.43 -7.70 42.83
N LEU A 126 2.91 -6.47 42.96
CA LEU A 126 3.78 -6.03 44.04
C LEU A 126 2.97 -5.14 44.98
N SER A 127 2.79 -5.56 46.23
CA SER A 127 2.11 -4.79 47.27
C SER A 127 3.12 -4.22 48.27
N ILE A 128 2.97 -2.92 48.52
CA ILE A 128 3.69 -2.15 49.53
C ILE A 128 2.77 -2.02 50.74
N ASP A 129 3.04 -2.81 51.77
CA ASP A 129 2.24 -2.90 52.99
C ASP A 129 2.91 -2.07 54.09
N PHE A 130 2.50 -0.79 54.16
CA PHE A 130 2.97 0.16 55.19
C PHE A 130 2.52 -0.26 56.59
N THR A 131 1.33 -0.88 56.70
CA THR A 131 0.76 -1.28 57.99
C THR A 131 1.57 -2.35 58.72
N HIS A 132 2.18 -3.26 57.97
CA HIS A 132 2.99 -4.36 58.54
C HIS A 132 4.48 -4.26 58.19
N ASP A 133 4.92 -3.13 57.64
CA ASP A 133 6.29 -2.85 57.20
C ASP A 133 6.92 -3.96 56.33
N ARG A 134 6.28 -4.28 55.21
CA ARG A 134 6.72 -5.36 54.30
C ARG A 134 6.38 -5.13 52.84
N LEU A 135 7.13 -5.79 51.95
CA LEU A 135 6.75 -5.98 50.55
C LEU A 135 6.20 -7.38 50.34
N LEU A 136 5.19 -7.49 49.47
CA LEU A 136 4.56 -8.74 49.07
C LEU A 136 4.56 -8.85 47.55
N LEU A 137 5.15 -9.91 46.99
CA LEU A 137 5.11 -10.19 45.56
C LEU A 137 4.21 -11.40 45.31
N TYR A 138 3.14 -11.20 44.55
CA TYR A 138 2.23 -12.26 44.12
C TYR A 138 2.44 -12.61 42.65
N VAL A 139 2.49 -13.92 42.39
CA VAL A 139 2.60 -14.51 41.05
C VAL A 139 1.64 -15.69 40.98
N GLY A 140 0.51 -15.51 40.30
CA GLY A 140 -0.58 -16.48 40.35
C GLY A 140 -1.07 -16.72 41.78
N LYS A 141 -0.87 -17.94 42.31
CA LYS A 141 -1.23 -18.30 43.69
C LYS A 141 -0.07 -18.15 44.69
N ALA A 142 1.16 -17.95 44.21
CA ALA A 142 2.33 -17.83 45.08
C ALA A 142 2.43 -16.41 45.67
N CYS A 143 2.96 -16.31 46.89
CA CYS A 143 3.22 -15.04 47.58
C CYS A 143 4.61 -15.10 48.23
N TYR A 144 5.43 -14.09 47.99
CA TYR A 144 6.77 -13.92 48.55
C TYR A 144 6.81 -12.65 49.40
N ILE A 145 7.52 -12.70 50.53
CA ILE A 145 7.46 -11.65 51.56
C ILE A 145 8.85 -11.13 51.88
N GLN A 146 9.03 -9.80 51.85
CA GLN A 146 10.21 -9.12 52.38
C GLN A 146 9.81 -8.23 53.56
N PRO A 147 10.07 -8.66 54.81
CA PRO A 147 9.80 -7.84 56.01
C PRO A 147 10.91 -6.81 56.26
N GLY A 148 10.64 -5.86 57.16
CA GLY A 148 11.64 -4.94 57.70
C GLY A 148 12.14 -3.95 56.66
N MET A 149 11.20 -3.34 55.95
CA MET A 149 11.49 -2.35 54.91
C MET A 149 11.67 -0.95 55.48
N HIS A 150 11.27 -0.70 56.73
CA HIS A 150 11.19 0.61 57.37
C HIS A 150 10.40 1.62 56.54
N LEU A 151 9.24 1.22 56.00
CA LEU A 151 8.38 2.03 55.13
C LEU A 151 7.79 3.25 55.87
N SER A 152 7.71 4.38 55.17
CA SER A 152 7.09 5.62 55.64
C SER A 152 6.00 6.07 54.66
N PRO A 153 4.83 6.54 55.11
CA PRO A 153 3.79 7.10 54.22
C PRO A 153 4.24 8.33 53.40
N THR A 154 5.39 8.91 53.72
CA THR A 154 6.02 10.01 52.98
C THR A 154 7.05 9.55 51.95
N ASP A 155 7.28 8.24 51.84
CA ASP A 155 8.22 7.69 50.88
C ASP A 155 7.78 7.99 49.44
N SER A 156 8.77 8.38 48.64
CA SER A 156 8.61 8.65 47.22
C SER A 156 9.15 7.50 46.39
N PHE A 157 8.43 7.13 45.33
CA PHE A 157 8.75 6.01 44.46
C PHE A 157 8.83 6.47 43.01
N ARG A 158 9.95 6.14 42.35
CA ARG A 158 10.05 6.15 40.88
C ARG A 158 9.91 4.73 40.37
N ILE A 159 9.13 4.53 39.33
CA ILE A 159 8.77 3.23 38.80
C ILE A 159 9.20 3.18 37.34
N SER A 160 10.04 2.20 36.99
CA SER A 160 10.51 1.99 35.62
C SER A 160 10.50 0.50 35.25
N PHE A 161 10.23 0.22 33.98
CA PHE A 161 10.30 -1.11 33.39
C PHE A 161 11.39 -1.15 32.32
N GLY A 162 12.08 -2.28 32.22
CA GLY A 162 13.21 -2.44 31.30
C GLY A 162 14.42 -1.62 31.74
N ALA A 163 15.02 -0.89 30.79
CA ALA A 163 16.14 -0.02 31.09
C ALA A 163 15.71 1.06 32.10
N CYS A 164 16.64 1.65 32.83
CA CYS A 164 16.37 2.71 33.81
C CYS A 164 17.36 3.86 33.65
N THR A 165 16.84 5.08 33.65
CA THR A 165 17.62 6.31 33.50
C THR A 165 17.74 7.13 34.79
N VAL A 166 17.12 6.67 35.88
CA VAL A 166 17.19 7.33 37.20
C VAL A 166 18.65 7.43 37.65
N PRO A 167 19.15 8.64 38.00
CA PRO A 167 20.54 8.81 38.46
C PRO A 167 20.89 7.86 39.60
N GLN A 168 22.12 7.34 39.60
CA GLN A 168 22.64 6.31 40.55
C GLN A 168 21.99 4.92 40.45
N PHE A 169 20.84 4.79 39.77
CA PHE A 169 20.14 3.51 39.57
C PHE A 169 19.99 3.17 38.08
N LYS A 170 20.90 3.69 37.25
CA LYS A 170 20.89 3.42 35.81
C LYS A 170 21.14 1.95 35.55
N THR A 171 20.39 1.37 34.64
CA THR A 171 20.65 0.04 34.10
C THR A 171 20.23 0.00 32.64
N GLY A 172 21.01 -0.68 31.82
CA GLY A 172 20.68 -0.94 30.43
C GLY A 172 20.25 -2.38 30.18
N ASP A 173 20.26 -3.27 31.17
CA ASP A 173 19.99 -4.69 30.94
C ASP A 173 18.49 -4.95 30.89
N VAL A 174 18.00 -5.43 29.75
CA VAL A 174 16.57 -5.56 29.47
C VAL A 174 16.30 -6.97 28.95
N PRO A 175 15.36 -7.72 29.56
CA PRO A 175 14.98 -9.01 29.05
C PRO A 175 14.01 -8.86 27.85
N PRO A 176 13.97 -9.82 26.91
CA PRO A 176 12.98 -9.93 25.84
C PRO A 176 11.58 -10.18 26.42
N MET A 177 10.90 -9.09 26.76
CA MET A 177 9.59 -9.11 27.41
C MET A 177 8.58 -8.21 26.71
N LYS A 178 7.31 -8.45 27.02
CA LYS A 178 6.16 -7.60 26.73
C LYS A 178 5.39 -7.37 28.02
N ILE A 179 4.89 -6.16 28.24
CA ILE A 179 4.00 -5.86 29.35
C ILE A 179 2.76 -5.11 28.87
N ARG A 180 1.70 -5.13 29.69
CA ARG A 180 0.48 -4.33 29.49
C ARG A 180 -0.25 -4.10 30.82
N ASN A 181 -1.27 -3.26 30.80
CA ASN A 181 -2.18 -3.03 31.94
C ASN A 181 -1.41 -2.70 33.24
N VAL A 182 -0.51 -1.72 33.20
CA VAL A 182 0.18 -1.28 34.42
C VAL A 182 -0.81 -0.48 35.25
N GLN A 183 -1.08 -0.93 36.46
CA GLN A 183 -2.10 -0.37 37.35
C GLN A 183 -1.54 -0.15 38.75
N ILE A 184 -1.91 0.98 39.35
CA ILE A 184 -1.62 1.27 40.75
C ILE A 184 -2.94 1.44 41.49
N THR A 185 -3.17 0.60 42.50
CA THR A 185 -4.34 0.67 43.38
C THR A 185 -3.92 1.02 44.80
N SER A 186 -4.75 1.76 45.52
CA SER A 186 -4.55 2.06 46.95
C SER A 186 -5.87 1.82 47.66
N GLU A 187 -5.84 1.04 48.74
CA GLU A 187 -7.03 0.66 49.51
C GLU A 187 -8.19 0.13 48.64
N GLY A 188 -7.86 -0.63 47.60
CA GLY A 188 -8.85 -1.20 46.65
C GLY A 188 -9.38 -0.22 45.60
N ARG A 189 -8.97 1.07 45.62
CA ARG A 189 -9.30 2.05 44.58
C ARG A 189 -8.20 2.14 43.53
N LEU A 190 -8.56 2.04 42.25
CA LEU A 190 -7.65 2.32 41.14
C LEU A 190 -7.25 3.81 41.13
N LEU A 191 -5.95 4.07 41.19
CA LEU A 191 -5.38 5.41 41.18
C LEU A 191 -4.82 5.79 39.82
N TYR A 192 -4.12 4.85 39.18
CA TYR A 192 -3.49 5.03 37.88
C TYR A 192 -3.60 3.77 37.04
N HIS A 193 -3.79 3.93 35.73
CA HIS A 193 -3.82 2.84 34.78
C HIS A 193 -3.21 3.26 33.43
N TRP A 194 -2.15 2.54 33.04
CA TRP A 194 -1.55 2.62 31.71
C TRP A 194 -1.88 1.31 30.96
N PRO A 195 -2.82 1.34 30.00
CA PRO A 195 -3.16 0.18 29.18
C PRO A 195 -1.97 -0.30 28.32
N LEU A 196 -1.18 0.65 27.82
CA LEU A 196 -0.08 0.45 26.85
C LEU A 196 -0.58 0.02 25.47
N ASP A 197 -1.61 0.70 24.94
CA ASP A 197 -2.28 0.40 23.67
C ASP A 197 -2.07 1.46 22.57
N GLU A 198 -1.00 2.24 22.70
CA GLU A 198 -0.54 3.21 21.71
C GLU A 198 -0.08 2.54 20.41
N ASP A 199 -0.20 3.28 19.30
CA ASP A 199 0.28 2.87 17.97
C ASP A 199 1.73 3.33 17.72
N LYS A 200 2.12 4.49 18.26
CA LYS A 200 3.44 5.11 18.07
C LYS A 200 3.75 6.13 19.17
N GLY A 201 4.97 6.69 19.11
CA GLY A 201 5.39 7.79 19.96
C GLY A 201 6.06 7.35 21.27
N GLY A 202 6.66 8.30 21.97
CA GLY A 202 7.48 8.06 23.16
C GLY A 202 6.75 8.28 24.50
N THR A 203 5.43 8.11 24.52
CA THR A 203 4.61 8.36 25.72
C THR A 203 3.61 7.23 25.93
N ALA A 204 3.33 6.93 27.20
CA ALA A 204 2.28 6.01 27.62
C ALA A 204 1.18 6.81 28.32
N ALA A 205 -0.01 6.85 27.73
CA ALA A 205 -1.16 7.54 28.27
C ALA A 205 -1.70 6.84 29.52
N GLU A 206 -2.17 7.65 30.46
CA GLU A 206 -2.73 7.20 31.74
C GLU A 206 -4.21 7.60 31.81
N THR A 207 -5.10 6.67 32.14
CA THR A 207 -6.54 6.84 31.93
C THR A 207 -7.31 7.43 33.11
N GLU A 208 -6.72 7.49 34.31
CA GLU A 208 -7.45 7.85 35.53
C GLU A 208 -7.18 9.28 36.02
N ARG A 209 -5.92 9.71 36.01
CA ARG A 209 -5.45 10.97 36.62
C ARG A 209 -4.50 11.79 35.74
N GLY A 210 -4.18 11.32 34.54
CA GLY A 210 -3.38 12.02 33.52
C GLY A 210 -1.88 12.04 33.78
N LEU A 211 -1.32 11.10 34.56
CA LEU A 211 0.13 11.02 34.77
C LEU A 211 0.80 10.29 33.60
N THR A 212 1.19 11.02 32.57
CA THR A 212 1.76 10.44 31.34
C THR A 212 3.11 9.77 31.63
N GLY A 213 3.25 8.52 31.20
CA GLY A 213 4.52 7.79 31.23
C GLY A 213 5.40 8.18 30.04
N LEU A 214 6.72 8.12 30.23
CA LEU A 214 7.69 8.30 29.15
C LEU A 214 8.18 6.94 28.68
N VAL A 215 8.24 6.74 27.35
CA VAL A 215 8.78 5.54 26.72
C VAL A 215 9.93 5.92 25.81
N GLN A 216 11.10 5.31 26.03
CA GLN A 216 12.25 5.42 25.14
C GLN A 216 12.38 4.14 24.34
N ASN A 217 12.60 4.24 23.03
CA ASN A 217 12.69 3.13 22.10
C ASN A 217 11.49 2.17 22.18
N PRO A 218 10.25 2.66 21.96
CA PRO A 218 9.05 1.84 22.10
C PRO A 218 8.97 0.75 21.03
N LEU A 219 8.54 -0.45 21.43
CA LEU A 219 8.01 -1.47 20.53
C LEU A 219 6.53 -1.69 20.85
N TRP A 220 5.68 -0.85 20.30
CA TRP A 220 4.23 -0.96 20.50
C TRP A 220 3.67 -2.19 19.80
N ILE A 221 3.09 -3.13 20.57
CA ILE A 221 2.60 -4.40 20.02
C ILE A 221 1.48 -4.16 19.01
N LYS A 222 0.59 -3.21 19.27
CA LYS A 222 -0.48 -2.85 18.33
C LYS A 222 0.04 -2.44 16.94
N SER A 223 1.20 -1.80 16.89
CA SER A 223 1.85 -1.43 15.63
C SER A 223 2.32 -2.66 14.86
N THR A 224 2.82 -3.71 15.52
CA THR A 224 3.31 -4.91 14.83
C THR A 224 2.22 -5.72 14.15
N HIS A 225 0.96 -5.58 14.61
CA HIS A 225 -0.23 -6.18 13.99
C HIS A 225 -0.90 -5.29 12.93
N SER A 226 -0.51 -4.01 12.82
CA SER A 226 -1.16 -3.04 11.92
C SER A 226 -0.21 -2.37 10.93
N GLN A 227 1.11 -2.48 11.10
CA GLN A 227 2.11 -1.84 10.26
C GLN A 227 3.17 -2.86 9.85
N TRP A 228 3.45 -2.92 8.54
CA TRP A 228 4.51 -3.76 8.02
C TRP A 228 5.88 -3.23 8.44
N ARG A 229 6.72 -4.11 8.97
CA ARG A 229 8.11 -3.80 9.30
C ARG A 229 9.04 -4.28 8.18
N LEU A 230 9.83 -3.39 7.61
CA LEU A 230 10.94 -3.78 6.73
C LEU A 230 11.99 -4.54 7.56
N ILE A 231 12.19 -5.81 7.23
CA ILE A 231 13.19 -6.68 7.85
C ILE A 231 14.55 -6.46 7.21
N ASP A 232 14.61 -6.44 5.88
CA ASP A 232 15.85 -6.25 5.14
C ASP A 232 15.58 -5.69 3.73
N SER A 233 16.58 -5.03 3.16
CA SER A 233 16.60 -4.50 1.80
C SER A 233 17.99 -4.66 1.21
N LEU A 234 18.10 -5.46 0.15
CA LEU A 234 19.37 -5.77 -0.52
C LEU A 234 19.25 -5.71 -2.04
N VAL A 235 20.40 -5.75 -2.70
CA VAL A 235 20.52 -5.85 -4.17
C VAL A 235 21.16 -7.18 -4.51
N ILE A 236 20.52 -7.94 -5.39
CA ILE A 236 20.98 -9.23 -5.90
C ILE A 236 21.45 -9.04 -7.35
N ASP A 237 22.60 -9.62 -7.70
CA ASP A 237 23.11 -9.57 -9.07
C ASP A 237 22.29 -10.48 -10.00
N GLY A 238 21.77 -9.91 -11.09
CA GLY A 238 20.91 -10.60 -12.05
C GLY A 238 19.50 -10.90 -11.54
N ALA A 239 18.87 -11.88 -12.19
CA ALA A 239 17.55 -12.38 -11.82
C ALA A 239 17.57 -13.09 -10.46
N ALA A 240 16.54 -12.87 -9.66
CA ALA A 240 16.36 -13.49 -8.35
C ALA A 240 14.97 -14.13 -8.23
N SER A 241 14.85 -15.07 -7.29
CA SER A 241 13.55 -15.60 -6.86
C SER A 241 13.59 -15.95 -5.37
N CYS A 242 12.45 -16.30 -4.79
CA CYS A 242 12.37 -16.69 -3.39
C CYS A 242 11.55 -17.96 -3.18
N ALA A 243 11.77 -18.60 -2.03
CA ALA A 243 11.02 -19.74 -1.56
C ALA A 243 10.95 -19.71 -0.02
N PHE A 244 9.94 -20.33 0.56
CA PHE A 244 9.71 -20.28 2.00
C PHE A 244 9.48 -21.65 2.61
N ASP A 245 10.24 -21.98 3.65
CA ASP A 245 10.00 -23.12 4.52
C ASP A 245 9.23 -22.67 5.76
N ALA A 246 7.91 -22.86 5.73
CA ALA A 246 7.01 -22.47 6.80
C ALA A 246 7.24 -23.25 8.10
N ARG A 247 7.75 -24.49 8.03
CA ARG A 247 7.96 -25.34 9.21
C ARG A 247 9.12 -24.84 10.07
N HIS A 248 10.16 -24.29 9.43
CA HIS A 248 11.34 -23.77 10.13
C HIS A 248 11.44 -22.24 10.11
N SER A 249 10.48 -21.54 9.49
CA SER A 249 10.50 -20.08 9.30
C SER A 249 11.73 -19.57 8.56
N LEU A 250 12.10 -20.29 7.49
CA LEU A 250 13.26 -19.95 6.67
C LEU A 250 12.81 -19.39 5.33
N LEU A 251 13.21 -18.15 5.04
CA LEU A 251 13.08 -17.54 3.73
C LEU A 251 14.38 -17.73 2.95
N TYR A 252 14.29 -18.31 1.77
CA TYR A 252 15.39 -18.47 0.82
C TYR A 252 15.28 -17.42 -0.27
N LEU A 253 16.30 -16.58 -0.42
CA LEU A 253 16.49 -15.74 -1.60
C LEU A 253 17.53 -16.42 -2.50
N VAL A 254 17.13 -16.75 -3.72
CA VAL A 254 17.94 -17.46 -4.70
C VAL A 254 18.49 -16.46 -5.71
N GLY A 255 19.81 -16.24 -5.66
CA GLY A 255 20.55 -15.46 -6.64
C GLY A 255 21.42 -16.36 -7.52
N ARG A 256 22.14 -15.73 -8.46
CA ARG A 256 22.98 -16.46 -9.44
C ARG A 256 24.24 -17.08 -8.86
N ASP A 257 24.73 -16.62 -7.72
CA ASP A 257 25.99 -17.08 -7.11
C ASP A 257 25.81 -17.65 -5.70
N SER A 258 24.65 -17.46 -5.08
CA SER A 258 24.40 -17.83 -3.70
C SER A 258 22.91 -17.95 -3.39
N VAL A 259 22.59 -18.75 -2.37
CA VAL A 259 21.30 -18.70 -1.67
C VAL A 259 21.52 -17.96 -0.35
N THR A 260 20.74 -16.91 -0.13
CA THR A 260 20.66 -16.22 1.17
C THR A 260 19.50 -16.76 1.97
N VAL A 261 19.78 -17.25 3.18
CA VAL A 261 18.80 -17.85 4.10
C VAL A 261 18.52 -16.88 5.23
N TYR A 262 17.26 -16.52 5.42
CA TYR A 262 16.76 -15.68 6.51
C TYR A 262 15.97 -16.53 7.51
N ALA A 263 16.45 -16.59 8.75
CA ALA A 263 15.66 -17.11 9.86
C ALA A 263 14.81 -15.98 10.48
N LEU A 264 13.49 -16.11 10.41
CA LEU A 264 12.54 -15.14 10.96
C LEU A 264 12.20 -15.44 12.43
N PRO A 265 11.82 -14.43 13.25
CA PRO A 265 11.78 -13.00 12.94
C PRO A 265 13.14 -12.30 13.14
N GLY A 266 14.11 -12.98 13.75
CA GLY A 266 15.34 -12.39 14.31
C GLY A 266 16.43 -12.02 13.31
N GLY A 267 16.21 -12.24 12.01
CA GLY A 267 17.10 -11.74 10.96
C GLY A 267 18.49 -12.37 10.97
N ARG A 268 18.65 -13.61 11.47
CA ARG A 268 19.91 -14.32 11.26
C ARG A 268 20.01 -14.66 9.78
N VAL A 269 20.90 -13.95 9.10
CA VAL A 269 21.18 -14.14 7.68
C VAL A 269 22.38 -15.07 7.52
N GLN A 270 22.24 -16.06 6.65
CA GLN A 270 23.34 -16.88 6.17
C GLN A 270 23.37 -16.86 4.65
N THR A 271 24.44 -16.36 4.07
CA THR A 271 24.66 -16.46 2.61
C THR A 271 25.51 -17.69 2.31
N ILE A 272 24.96 -18.59 1.49
CA ILE A 272 25.60 -19.83 1.08
C ILE A 272 26.05 -19.67 -0.39
N PRO A 273 27.35 -19.46 -0.66
CA PRO A 273 27.84 -19.34 -2.03
C PRO A 273 27.84 -20.70 -2.73
N TYR A 274 27.52 -20.70 -4.02
CA TYR A 274 27.57 -21.87 -4.88
C TYR A 274 29.01 -22.22 -5.22
N GLU A 275 29.27 -23.51 -5.43
CA GLU A 275 30.53 -23.94 -6.03
C GLU A 275 30.63 -23.57 -7.52
N THR A 276 29.48 -23.44 -8.18
CA THR A 276 29.41 -23.01 -9.58
C THR A 276 28.24 -22.06 -9.77
N ARG A 277 28.55 -20.90 -10.33
CA ARG A 277 27.57 -19.84 -10.63
C ARG A 277 26.49 -20.35 -11.57
N GLN A 278 25.24 -20.02 -11.28
CA GLN A 278 24.09 -20.29 -12.13
C GLN A 278 23.86 -19.15 -13.12
N TYR A 279 23.29 -19.48 -14.27
CA TYR A 279 22.81 -18.52 -15.25
C TYR A 279 21.29 -18.35 -15.10
N LEU A 280 20.85 -17.85 -13.94
CA LEU A 280 19.43 -17.65 -13.69
C LEU A 280 18.85 -16.68 -14.73
N LEU A 281 17.81 -17.14 -15.42
CA LEU A 281 17.05 -16.33 -16.36
C LEU A 281 15.91 -15.60 -15.65
N ALA A 282 15.56 -14.42 -16.15
CA ALA A 282 14.41 -13.70 -15.64
C ALA A 282 13.11 -14.50 -15.91
N GLY A 283 12.13 -14.37 -15.02
CA GLY A 283 10.96 -15.26 -14.96
C GLY A 283 11.19 -16.58 -14.21
N ASN A 284 12.42 -16.90 -13.76
CA ASN A 284 12.64 -18.05 -12.87
C ASN A 284 11.83 -17.93 -11.57
N GLN A 285 11.50 -19.06 -10.98
CA GLN A 285 10.77 -19.15 -9.73
C GLN A 285 11.43 -20.17 -8.80
N SER A 286 11.36 -19.94 -7.49
CA SER A 286 11.83 -20.93 -6.51
C SER A 286 10.67 -21.45 -5.68
N LEU A 287 10.77 -22.71 -5.24
CA LEU A 287 9.76 -23.37 -4.41
C LEU A 287 10.48 -24.25 -3.40
N TYR A 288 10.10 -24.16 -2.14
CA TYR A 288 10.51 -25.13 -1.14
C TYR A 288 9.41 -26.18 -1.03
N ASP A 289 9.73 -27.43 -1.32
CA ASP A 289 8.79 -28.54 -1.19
C ASP A 289 8.82 -29.06 0.26
N PRO A 290 7.71 -28.92 1.02
CA PRO A 290 7.66 -29.33 2.41
C PRO A 290 7.57 -30.84 2.60
N PHE A 291 7.22 -31.61 1.55
CA PHE A 291 7.00 -33.05 1.61
C PHE A 291 8.30 -33.84 1.40
N VAL A 292 9.20 -33.32 0.55
CA VAL A 292 10.53 -33.90 0.34
C VAL A 292 11.68 -33.06 0.91
N HIS A 293 11.36 -31.97 1.61
CA HIS A 293 12.32 -31.07 2.28
C HIS A 293 13.42 -30.53 1.36
N GLN A 294 13.02 -30.11 0.15
CA GLN A 294 13.95 -29.76 -0.92
C GLN A 294 13.67 -28.36 -1.46
N LEU A 295 14.72 -27.55 -1.60
CA LEU A 295 14.65 -26.29 -2.34
C LEU A 295 14.81 -26.56 -3.83
N TYR A 296 13.84 -26.12 -4.61
CA TYR A 296 13.83 -26.19 -6.06
C TYR A 296 13.86 -24.80 -6.69
N ASN A 297 14.46 -24.74 -7.87
CA ASN A 297 14.36 -23.61 -8.78
C ASN A 297 13.80 -24.10 -10.12
N LEU A 298 12.82 -23.36 -10.64
CA LEU A 298 11.90 -23.75 -11.69
C LEU A 298 12.02 -22.77 -12.85
N TYR A 299 12.09 -23.29 -14.06
CA TYR A 299 12.05 -22.49 -15.28
C TYR A 299 11.21 -23.18 -16.37
N PRO A 300 9.92 -22.78 -16.52
CA PRO A 300 8.97 -23.49 -17.39
C PRO A 300 9.33 -23.48 -18.87
N ASP A 301 9.97 -22.41 -19.34
CA ASP A 301 10.43 -22.27 -20.73
C ASP A 301 11.35 -23.42 -21.17
N GLN A 302 12.20 -23.91 -20.26
CA GLN A 302 13.11 -25.03 -20.52
C GLN A 302 12.62 -26.36 -19.95
N GLN A 303 11.42 -26.38 -19.35
CA GLN A 303 10.96 -27.51 -18.53
C GLN A 303 12.08 -27.93 -17.55
N LEU A 304 12.66 -26.94 -16.87
CA LEU A 304 13.77 -27.13 -15.94
C LEU A 304 13.24 -27.10 -14.51
N VAL A 305 13.58 -28.14 -13.75
CA VAL A 305 13.53 -28.16 -12.28
C VAL A 305 14.91 -28.56 -11.80
N SER A 306 15.57 -27.65 -11.10
CA SER A 306 16.87 -27.85 -10.49
C SER A 306 16.72 -27.92 -8.97
N ALA A 307 17.38 -28.88 -8.34
CA ALA A 307 17.37 -29.09 -6.89
C ALA A 307 18.68 -28.60 -6.27
N PHE A 308 18.61 -27.87 -5.16
CA PHE A 308 19.79 -27.39 -4.44
C PHE A 308 20.21 -28.34 -3.32
N ASP A 309 21.46 -28.79 -3.35
CA ASP A 309 22.05 -29.57 -2.25
C ASP A 309 22.84 -28.63 -1.33
N PHE A 310 22.38 -28.49 -0.08
CA PHE A 310 23.00 -27.64 0.93
C PHE A 310 24.38 -28.14 1.40
N ASN A 311 24.67 -29.44 1.28
CA ASN A 311 25.97 -30.02 1.68
C ASN A 311 27.04 -29.75 0.63
N THR A 312 26.71 -30.00 -0.64
CA THR A 312 27.64 -29.78 -1.75
C THR A 312 27.60 -28.35 -2.29
N ARG A 313 26.60 -27.55 -1.91
CA ARG A 313 26.36 -26.17 -2.38
C ARG A 313 26.28 -26.08 -3.91
N ARG A 314 25.58 -27.06 -4.51
CA ARG A 314 25.40 -27.20 -5.95
C ARG A 314 23.94 -27.35 -6.32
N TRP A 315 23.60 -26.81 -7.49
CA TRP A 315 22.37 -27.11 -8.21
C TRP A 315 22.60 -28.33 -9.11
N ASP A 316 21.65 -29.26 -9.15
CA ASP A 316 21.82 -30.52 -9.91
C ASP A 316 21.67 -30.35 -11.43
N LYS A 317 21.07 -29.24 -11.88
CA LYS A 317 20.95 -28.86 -13.29
C LYS A 317 21.25 -27.37 -13.48
N ALA A 318 21.77 -27.05 -14.66
CA ALA A 318 22.07 -25.68 -15.07
C ALA A 318 21.06 -25.16 -16.09
N TYR A 319 20.94 -23.84 -16.14
CA TYR A 319 20.19 -23.11 -17.15
C TYR A 319 20.88 -23.14 -18.51
N LEU A 320 20.09 -23.21 -19.57
CA LEU A 320 20.54 -22.93 -20.93
C LEU A 320 20.23 -21.46 -21.30
N PRO A 321 20.96 -20.82 -22.22
CA PRO A 321 20.53 -19.52 -22.78
C PRO A 321 19.23 -19.66 -23.59
N GLY A 322 18.35 -18.66 -23.56
CA GLY A 322 17.11 -18.67 -24.35
C GLY A 322 16.18 -17.49 -24.05
N ASP A 323 15.10 -17.41 -24.83
CA ASP A 323 14.03 -16.42 -24.66
C ASP A 323 13.09 -16.78 -23.50
N ILE A 324 12.35 -15.79 -23.00
CA ILE A 324 11.46 -15.91 -21.84
C ILE A 324 9.99 -15.83 -22.29
N ASN A 325 9.26 -16.95 -22.30
CA ASN A 325 7.81 -16.98 -22.58
C ASN A 325 6.94 -17.03 -21.32
N TYR A 326 7.50 -17.36 -20.15
CA TYR A 326 6.74 -17.57 -18.93
C TYR A 326 7.21 -16.68 -17.77
N TRP A 327 6.71 -15.45 -17.74
CA TRP A 327 6.77 -14.56 -16.60
C TRP A 327 5.57 -14.77 -15.67
N HIS A 328 5.73 -14.52 -14.37
CA HIS A 328 4.63 -14.51 -13.39
C HIS A 328 3.78 -15.80 -13.35
N VAL A 329 4.39 -16.95 -13.57
CA VAL A 329 3.71 -18.23 -13.37
C VAL A 329 3.31 -18.41 -11.90
N ASN A 330 2.21 -19.09 -11.65
CA ASN A 330 1.86 -19.59 -10.33
C ASN A 330 2.43 -21.01 -10.16
N LYS A 331 2.71 -21.41 -8.91
CA LYS A 331 3.39 -22.66 -8.58
C LYS A 331 2.91 -23.23 -7.25
N PHE A 332 2.88 -24.56 -7.12
CA PHE A 332 2.68 -25.25 -5.84
C PHE A 332 3.20 -26.70 -5.88
N ALA A 333 3.49 -27.28 -4.72
CA ALA A 333 3.80 -28.71 -4.55
C ALA A 333 2.56 -29.49 -4.11
N SER A 334 2.40 -30.72 -4.57
CA SER A 334 1.33 -31.63 -4.17
C SER A 334 1.88 -32.93 -3.61
N ALA A 335 1.44 -33.29 -2.39
CA ALA A 335 1.79 -34.57 -1.78
C ALA A 335 1.08 -35.75 -2.46
N LEU A 336 -0.08 -35.50 -3.08
CA LEU A 336 -0.96 -36.54 -3.62
C LEU A 336 -0.28 -37.44 -4.65
N ASP A 337 0.54 -36.84 -5.51
CA ASP A 337 1.24 -37.53 -6.57
C ASP A 337 2.73 -37.13 -6.62
N THR A 338 3.23 -36.48 -5.55
CA THR A 338 4.64 -36.07 -5.40
C THR A 338 5.13 -35.23 -6.60
N SER A 339 4.40 -34.15 -6.90
CA SER A 339 4.66 -33.32 -8.08
C SER A 339 4.64 -31.83 -7.78
N ILE A 340 5.35 -31.08 -8.62
CA ILE A 340 5.29 -29.62 -8.68
C ILE A 340 4.39 -29.25 -9.86
N TYR A 341 3.42 -28.38 -9.60
CA TYR A 341 2.55 -27.83 -10.63
C TYR A 341 2.94 -26.39 -10.91
N VAL A 342 2.93 -26.03 -12.20
CA VAL A 342 3.17 -24.67 -12.68
C VAL A 342 2.08 -24.29 -13.67
N LEU A 343 1.49 -23.12 -13.50
CA LEU A 343 0.38 -22.68 -14.34
C LEU A 343 0.42 -21.17 -14.58
N ASN A 344 -0.42 -20.71 -15.51
CA ASN A 344 -0.53 -19.31 -15.90
C ASN A 344 0.78 -18.75 -16.47
N GLY A 345 0.82 -17.44 -16.67
CA GLY A 345 2.01 -16.69 -17.04
C GLY A 345 1.80 -15.81 -18.26
N TYR A 346 2.85 -15.10 -18.64
CA TYR A 346 2.82 -14.16 -19.75
C TYR A 346 4.18 -14.09 -20.43
N GLY A 347 4.18 -13.89 -21.75
CA GLY A 347 5.39 -13.65 -22.52
C GLY A 347 5.08 -13.59 -24.02
N HIS A 348 5.92 -12.88 -24.77
CA HIS A 348 5.71 -12.61 -26.20
C HIS A 348 4.30 -12.14 -26.54
N MET A 349 3.79 -11.19 -25.75
CA MET A 349 2.45 -10.60 -25.90
C MET A 349 1.29 -11.60 -25.74
N LYS A 350 1.52 -12.74 -25.08
CA LYS A 350 0.51 -13.77 -24.83
C LYS A 350 0.42 -14.16 -23.36
N TYR A 351 -0.78 -14.02 -22.80
CA TYR A 351 -1.17 -14.65 -21.54
C TYR A 351 -1.32 -16.15 -21.73
N LYS A 352 -1.03 -16.91 -20.67
CA LYS A 352 -1.02 -18.38 -20.69
C LYS A 352 -2.02 -18.92 -19.67
N ASN A 353 -2.61 -20.07 -19.96
CA ASN A 353 -3.40 -20.88 -19.05
C ASN A 353 -2.92 -22.34 -19.02
N THR A 354 -1.74 -22.61 -19.57
CA THR A 354 -1.17 -23.95 -19.59
C THR A 354 -0.94 -24.40 -18.15
N VAL A 355 -1.31 -25.64 -17.84
CA VAL A 355 -0.97 -26.30 -16.59
C VAL A 355 0.10 -27.35 -16.90
N PHE A 356 1.26 -27.18 -16.28
CA PHE A 356 2.35 -28.14 -16.30
C PHE A 356 2.44 -28.85 -14.96
N ARG A 357 2.88 -30.11 -15.01
CA ARG A 357 3.22 -30.91 -13.85
C ARG A 357 4.61 -31.50 -14.04
N TYR A 358 5.46 -31.33 -13.05
CA TYR A 358 6.74 -32.03 -12.93
C TYR A 358 6.62 -33.10 -11.86
N HIS A 359 6.66 -34.37 -12.27
CA HIS A 359 6.65 -35.50 -11.34
C HIS A 359 8.05 -35.71 -10.79
N ILE A 360 8.24 -35.48 -9.48
CA ILE A 360 9.56 -35.45 -8.86
C ILE A 360 10.28 -36.81 -8.93
N PRO A 361 9.63 -37.96 -8.61
CA PRO A 361 10.30 -39.26 -8.62
C PRO A 361 10.84 -39.67 -9.99
N THR A 362 10.10 -39.40 -11.07
CA THR A 362 10.51 -39.78 -12.44
C THR A 362 11.26 -38.66 -13.16
N ARG A 363 11.26 -37.44 -12.62
CA ARG A 363 11.87 -36.23 -13.21
C ARG A 363 11.31 -35.88 -14.59
N THR A 364 10.01 -36.09 -14.79
CA THR A 364 9.34 -35.88 -16.07
C THR A 364 8.36 -34.72 -16.00
N TRP A 365 8.33 -33.91 -17.06
CA TRP A 365 7.31 -32.90 -17.27
C TRP A 365 6.15 -33.43 -18.11
N GLU A 366 4.94 -33.07 -17.75
CA GLU A 366 3.74 -33.29 -18.54
C GLU A 366 2.90 -32.02 -18.60
N ARG A 367 2.26 -31.79 -19.75
CA ARG A 367 1.17 -30.83 -19.87
C ARG A 367 -0.12 -31.52 -19.42
N ILE A 368 -0.85 -30.87 -18.53
CA ILE A 368 -2.09 -31.40 -17.98
C ILE A 368 -3.27 -30.90 -18.80
N ASP A 369 -4.06 -31.84 -19.32
CA ASP A 369 -5.38 -31.55 -19.85
C ASP A 369 -6.37 -31.38 -18.69
N THR A 370 -6.92 -30.18 -18.56
CA THR A 370 -7.84 -29.81 -17.48
C THR A 370 -9.30 -29.94 -17.92
N LYS A 371 -10.18 -30.24 -16.95
CA LYS A 371 -11.64 -30.35 -17.14
C LYS A 371 -12.37 -29.25 -16.37
N GLY A 372 -13.68 -29.15 -16.59
CA GLY A 372 -14.56 -28.22 -15.86
C GLY A 372 -14.56 -26.82 -16.46
N ASP A 373 -14.59 -25.80 -15.61
CA ASP A 373 -14.59 -24.41 -16.03
C ASP A 373 -13.27 -23.99 -16.66
N THR A 374 -13.32 -23.08 -17.64
CA THR A 374 -12.13 -22.63 -18.37
C THR A 374 -11.26 -21.72 -17.49
N LEU A 375 -9.99 -22.09 -17.32
CA LEU A 375 -8.96 -21.18 -16.84
C LEU A 375 -8.65 -20.15 -17.93
N THR A 376 -9.20 -18.94 -17.80
CA THR A 376 -8.86 -17.81 -18.69
C THR A 376 -7.34 -17.54 -18.64
N PRO A 377 -6.65 -17.43 -19.80
CA PRO A 377 -5.23 -17.07 -19.86
C PRO A 377 -4.93 -15.79 -19.08
N ARG A 378 -3.94 -15.86 -18.16
CA ARG A 378 -3.67 -14.76 -17.22
C ARG A 378 -2.25 -14.77 -16.66
N TYR A 379 -1.83 -13.63 -16.16
CA TYR A 379 -0.69 -13.44 -15.24
C TYR A 379 -1.11 -12.48 -14.11
N LEU A 380 -0.21 -12.13 -13.19
CA LEU A 380 -0.52 -11.27 -12.01
C LEU A 380 -1.68 -11.81 -11.15
N ALA A 381 -1.92 -13.11 -11.22
CA ALA A 381 -2.90 -13.82 -10.42
C ALA A 381 -2.25 -14.34 -9.15
N ALA A 382 -3.03 -14.43 -8.08
CA ALA A 382 -2.58 -15.08 -6.86
C ALA A 382 -2.96 -16.56 -6.86
N ALA A 383 -2.12 -17.40 -6.29
CA ALA A 383 -2.42 -18.81 -6.13
C ALA A 383 -1.97 -19.33 -4.77
N GLY A 384 -2.79 -20.19 -4.15
CA GLY A 384 -2.45 -20.83 -2.88
C GLY A 384 -3.08 -22.20 -2.80
N ALA A 385 -2.32 -23.19 -2.32
CA ALA A 385 -2.76 -24.55 -2.16
C ALA A 385 -3.12 -24.85 -0.70
N THR A 386 -3.95 -25.88 -0.49
CA THR A 386 -4.18 -26.52 0.82
C THR A 386 -2.89 -27.17 1.35
N ALA A 387 -2.86 -27.52 2.63
CA ALA A 387 -1.65 -28.04 3.29
C ALA A 387 -1.05 -29.27 2.59
N GLU A 388 -1.89 -30.15 2.04
CA GLU A 388 -1.46 -31.36 1.30
C GLU A 388 -1.27 -31.11 -0.21
N GLY A 389 -1.59 -29.90 -0.67
CA GLY A 389 -1.58 -29.54 -2.08
C GLY A 389 -2.57 -30.36 -2.92
N ASP A 390 -3.69 -30.80 -2.35
CA ASP A 390 -4.74 -31.54 -3.05
C ASP A 390 -5.72 -30.62 -3.81
N THR A 391 -5.80 -29.37 -3.36
CA THR A 391 -6.63 -28.31 -3.96
C THR A 391 -5.80 -27.04 -4.10
N LEU A 392 -5.83 -26.44 -5.27
CA LEU A 392 -5.27 -25.10 -5.52
C LEU A 392 -6.40 -24.09 -5.68
N TYR A 393 -6.28 -22.92 -5.09
CA TYR A 393 -7.11 -21.76 -5.37
C TYR A 393 -6.33 -20.75 -6.22
N VAL A 394 -6.95 -20.22 -7.27
CA VAL A 394 -6.39 -19.17 -8.13
C VAL A 394 -7.34 -17.98 -8.11
N LEU A 395 -6.84 -16.81 -7.75
CA LEU A 395 -7.63 -15.59 -7.61
C LEU A 395 -7.14 -14.50 -8.57
N GLY A 396 -8.08 -13.99 -9.36
CA GLY A 396 -7.92 -12.80 -10.17
C GLY A 396 -6.82 -12.89 -11.23
N GLY A 397 -6.08 -11.81 -11.41
CA GLY A 397 -5.04 -11.67 -12.44
C GLY A 397 -5.39 -10.65 -13.52
N ARG A 398 -4.57 -10.58 -14.56
CA ARG A 398 -4.84 -9.81 -15.78
C ARG A 398 -4.67 -10.69 -16.99
N GLY A 399 -5.57 -10.57 -17.96
CA GLY A 399 -5.53 -11.39 -19.15
C GLY A 399 -6.72 -11.19 -20.08
N SER A 400 -6.81 -12.03 -21.10
CA SER A 400 -7.85 -12.00 -22.12
C SER A 400 -8.35 -13.42 -22.40
N SER A 401 -9.58 -13.55 -22.90
CA SER A 401 -10.17 -14.87 -23.21
C SER A 401 -9.41 -15.63 -24.31
N SER A 402 -8.81 -14.91 -25.27
CA SER A 402 -7.97 -15.51 -26.32
C SER A 402 -6.52 -15.73 -25.89
N GLY A 403 -6.08 -15.08 -24.80
CA GLY A 403 -4.69 -15.03 -24.38
C GLY A 403 -3.83 -14.03 -25.15
N GLU A 404 -4.32 -13.44 -26.25
CA GLU A 404 -3.57 -12.41 -26.98
C GLU A 404 -3.66 -11.06 -26.25
N GLN A 405 -2.55 -10.35 -26.09
CA GLN A 405 -2.52 -9.05 -25.41
C GLN A 405 -3.21 -7.93 -26.18
N ILE A 406 -3.17 -8.00 -27.52
CA ILE A 406 -3.87 -7.03 -28.39
C ILE A 406 -5.39 -7.10 -28.21
N MET A 407 -5.90 -8.22 -27.69
CA MET A 407 -7.32 -8.44 -27.42
C MET A 407 -7.64 -8.01 -25.99
N ASN A 408 -8.74 -7.27 -25.82
CA ASN A 408 -9.26 -6.68 -24.56
C ASN A 408 -8.76 -7.35 -23.27
N ALA A 409 -7.55 -6.98 -22.86
CA ALA A 409 -6.91 -7.50 -21.66
C ALA A 409 -7.41 -6.70 -20.46
N ARG A 410 -7.93 -7.41 -19.46
CA ARG A 410 -8.54 -6.81 -18.28
C ARG A 410 -8.13 -7.52 -17.02
N ASN A 411 -8.32 -6.82 -15.91
CA ASN A 411 -8.25 -7.43 -14.60
C ASN A 411 -9.40 -8.44 -14.43
N LEU A 412 -9.05 -9.59 -13.88
CA LEU A 412 -9.93 -10.70 -13.55
C LEU A 412 -10.11 -10.71 -12.04
N TYR A 413 -11.27 -11.17 -11.61
CA TYR A 413 -11.67 -11.17 -10.20
C TYR A 413 -12.29 -12.50 -9.78
N ASP A 414 -12.25 -13.51 -10.65
CA ASP A 414 -12.74 -14.86 -10.37
C ASP A 414 -11.84 -15.59 -9.38
N LEU A 415 -12.46 -16.30 -8.44
CA LEU A 415 -11.81 -17.34 -7.64
C LEU A 415 -12.11 -18.69 -8.28
N LEU A 416 -11.07 -19.36 -8.74
CA LEU A 416 -11.11 -20.71 -9.28
C LEU A 416 -10.54 -21.69 -8.26
N ARG A 417 -11.17 -22.86 -8.13
CA ARG A 417 -10.68 -24.02 -7.40
C ARG A 417 -10.22 -25.07 -8.40
N PHE A 418 -8.99 -25.56 -8.26
CA PHE A 418 -8.44 -26.68 -9.03
C PHE A 418 -8.26 -27.89 -8.13
N ASP A 419 -8.93 -28.98 -8.49
CA ASP A 419 -8.84 -30.26 -7.79
C ASP A 419 -7.78 -31.14 -8.47
N VAL A 420 -6.70 -31.47 -7.75
CA VAL A 420 -5.53 -32.18 -8.32
C VAL A 420 -5.88 -33.61 -8.73
N ARG A 421 -6.72 -34.30 -7.95
CA ARG A 421 -7.10 -35.70 -8.20
C ARG A 421 -7.87 -35.85 -9.51
N THR A 422 -8.81 -34.94 -9.74
CA THR A 422 -9.71 -34.99 -10.90
C THR A 422 -9.22 -34.14 -12.07
N ARG A 423 -8.22 -33.28 -11.85
CA ARG A 423 -7.68 -32.30 -12.81
C ARG A 423 -8.76 -31.34 -13.31
N THR A 424 -9.64 -30.91 -12.40
CA THR A 424 -10.84 -30.12 -12.73
C THR A 424 -10.77 -28.73 -12.13
N PHE A 425 -11.04 -27.71 -12.93
CA PHE A 425 -11.30 -26.35 -12.48
C PHE A 425 -12.79 -26.14 -12.21
N GLU A 426 -13.10 -25.44 -11.12
CA GLU A 426 -14.45 -25.04 -10.73
C GLU A 426 -14.40 -23.55 -10.33
N ARG A 427 -15.23 -22.73 -10.96
CA ARG A 427 -15.39 -21.33 -10.58
C ARG A 427 -16.26 -21.23 -9.35
N ARG A 428 -15.70 -20.66 -8.27
CA ARG A 428 -16.39 -20.47 -6.99
C ARG A 428 -17.27 -19.22 -7.02
N PHE A 429 -16.65 -18.09 -7.35
CA PHE A 429 -17.33 -16.80 -7.49
C PHE A 429 -16.42 -15.81 -8.23
N ALA A 430 -16.82 -14.54 -8.32
CA ALA A 430 -15.92 -13.44 -8.61
C ALA A 430 -16.12 -12.30 -7.62
N LEU A 431 -15.03 -11.65 -7.23
CA LEU A 431 -15.07 -10.42 -6.44
C LEU A 431 -15.67 -9.29 -7.27
N ALA A 432 -16.32 -8.35 -6.60
CA ALA A 432 -16.74 -7.12 -7.25
C ALA A 432 -15.49 -6.29 -7.60
N PRO A 433 -15.42 -5.71 -8.82
CA PRO A 433 -14.38 -4.73 -9.13
C PRO A 433 -14.51 -3.53 -8.17
N GLY A 434 -13.37 -2.97 -7.77
CA GLY A 434 -13.31 -1.76 -6.97
C GLY A 434 -13.57 -0.50 -7.80
N GLU A 435 -13.48 0.68 -7.18
CA GLU A 435 -13.46 1.96 -7.91
C GLU A 435 -12.23 2.06 -8.83
N GLN A 436 -11.12 1.45 -8.42
CA GLN A 436 -9.91 1.27 -9.21
C GLN A 436 -9.68 -0.21 -9.51
N ASP A 437 -9.09 -0.50 -10.67
CA ASP A 437 -8.66 -1.86 -11.02
C ASP A 437 -7.50 -2.30 -10.13
N PHE A 438 -7.48 -3.58 -9.78
CA PHE A 438 -6.39 -4.16 -8.99
C PHE A 438 -6.02 -5.56 -9.47
N ALA A 439 -4.75 -5.91 -9.30
CA ALA A 439 -4.22 -7.25 -9.48
C ALA A 439 -3.71 -7.78 -8.14
N PHE A 440 -3.09 -8.97 -8.15
CA PHE A 440 -2.65 -9.63 -6.93
C PHE A 440 -1.18 -10.05 -6.99
N ALA A 441 -0.55 -10.12 -5.82
CA ALA A 441 0.72 -10.80 -5.65
C ALA A 441 0.63 -12.28 -6.07
N ASN A 442 1.75 -12.92 -6.34
CA ASN A 442 1.78 -14.26 -6.94
C ASN A 442 1.20 -15.37 -6.03
N SER A 443 1.23 -15.16 -4.71
CA SER A 443 0.83 -16.15 -3.70
C SER A 443 -0.42 -15.76 -2.89
N LEU A 444 -1.21 -16.77 -2.54
CA LEU A 444 -2.22 -16.73 -1.47
C LEU A 444 -1.79 -17.64 -0.32
N VAL A 445 -2.08 -17.22 0.90
CA VAL A 445 -2.03 -18.08 2.09
C VAL A 445 -3.44 -18.60 2.35
N ILE A 446 -3.61 -19.93 2.32
CA ILE A 446 -4.92 -20.57 2.56
C ILE A 446 -5.05 -20.94 4.04
N ASP A 447 -6.16 -20.55 4.66
CA ASP A 447 -6.58 -21.03 5.98
C ASP A 447 -7.77 -21.97 5.82
N GLU A 448 -7.50 -23.27 5.92
CA GLU A 448 -8.50 -24.33 5.76
C GLU A 448 -9.49 -24.41 6.92
N HIS A 449 -9.05 -24.02 8.13
CA HIS A 449 -9.89 -24.06 9.32
C HIS A 449 -10.97 -22.98 9.27
N ASP A 450 -10.58 -21.75 8.92
CA ASP A 450 -11.51 -20.61 8.81
C ASP A 450 -12.17 -20.51 7.41
N ARG A 451 -11.80 -21.40 6.48
CA ARG A 451 -12.19 -21.34 5.06
C ARG A 451 -11.98 -19.95 4.46
N SER A 452 -10.81 -19.40 4.73
CA SER A 452 -10.40 -18.07 4.29
C SER A 452 -9.07 -18.09 3.56
N TYR A 453 -8.72 -16.98 2.94
CA TYR A 453 -7.41 -16.77 2.34
C TYR A 453 -6.87 -15.40 2.72
N TYR A 454 -5.55 -15.28 2.70
CA TYR A 454 -4.85 -14.00 2.76
C TYR A 454 -4.09 -13.78 1.46
N GLY A 455 -4.13 -12.55 0.96
CA GLY A 455 -3.44 -12.16 -0.27
C GLY A 455 -3.06 -10.69 -0.24
N LEU A 456 -2.12 -10.30 -1.10
CA LEU A 456 -1.80 -8.90 -1.35
C LEU A 456 -2.43 -8.47 -2.67
N LEU A 457 -3.19 -7.39 -2.64
CA LEU A 457 -3.68 -6.73 -3.85
C LEU A 457 -2.96 -5.39 -4.06
N TYR A 458 -2.91 -4.92 -5.31
CA TYR A 458 -2.32 -3.64 -5.66
C TYR A 458 -2.94 -3.10 -6.96
N ASN A 459 -2.89 -1.78 -7.15
CA ASN A 459 -3.29 -1.16 -8.41
C ASN A 459 -2.19 -1.40 -9.46
N ASN A 460 -2.50 -2.14 -10.52
CA ASN A 460 -1.56 -2.48 -11.59
C ASN A 460 -1.64 -1.53 -12.80
N GLN A 461 -2.24 -0.36 -12.64
CA GLN A 461 -2.24 0.74 -13.61
C GLN A 461 -1.32 1.89 -13.18
N GLU A 462 -0.79 1.84 -11.96
CA GLU A 462 0.07 2.88 -11.39
C GLU A 462 1.47 2.32 -11.12
N PHE A 463 2.50 3.10 -11.46
CA PHE A 463 3.88 2.73 -11.11
C PHE A 463 4.12 2.83 -9.60
N HIS A 464 3.67 3.91 -8.97
CA HIS A 464 3.78 4.11 -7.51
C HIS A 464 2.61 3.46 -6.76
N SER A 465 2.46 2.15 -6.95
CA SER A 465 1.41 1.36 -6.34
C SER A 465 1.69 1.03 -4.88
N HIS A 466 0.73 0.38 -4.24
CA HIS A 466 0.77 -0.02 -2.85
C HIS A 466 0.19 -1.43 -2.70
N LEU A 467 0.89 -2.30 -1.98
CA LEU A 467 0.39 -3.61 -1.60
C LEU A 467 -0.49 -3.49 -0.36
N GLN A 468 -1.72 -3.94 -0.47
CA GLN A 468 -2.68 -4.03 0.63
C GLN A 468 -2.92 -5.51 0.97
N LEU A 469 -2.69 -5.88 2.24
CA LEU A 469 -3.10 -7.20 2.74
C LEU A 469 -4.62 -7.25 2.83
N ILE A 470 -5.20 -8.35 2.37
CA ILE A 470 -6.61 -8.66 2.51
C ILE A 470 -6.80 -10.04 3.13
N LYS A 471 -7.92 -10.20 3.85
CA LYS A 471 -8.48 -11.50 4.21
C LYS A 471 -9.79 -11.69 3.47
N GLY A 472 -9.90 -12.73 2.64
CA GLY A 472 -11.11 -13.08 1.89
C GLY A 472 -11.68 -14.44 2.27
N SER A 473 -12.93 -14.69 1.91
CA SER A 473 -13.58 -16.01 2.11
C SER A 473 -13.33 -16.92 0.90
N LEU A 474 -13.16 -18.22 1.13
CA LEU A 474 -13.12 -19.22 0.05
C LEU A 474 -14.52 -19.60 -0.49
N ASP A 475 -15.57 -19.18 0.21
CA ASP A 475 -16.96 -19.53 -0.11
C ASP A 475 -17.79 -18.34 -0.57
N MET A 476 -17.44 -17.12 -0.16
CA MET A 476 -18.19 -15.90 -0.45
C MET A 476 -17.30 -14.84 -1.12
N PRO A 477 -17.85 -14.00 -2.04
CA PRO A 477 -17.10 -12.96 -2.73
C PRO A 477 -16.86 -11.71 -1.86
N LEU A 478 -16.32 -11.90 -0.66
CA LEU A 478 -16.11 -10.85 0.33
C LEU A 478 -14.66 -10.90 0.84
N TYR A 479 -14.09 -9.73 1.05
CA TYR A 479 -12.79 -9.56 1.69
C TYR A 479 -12.75 -8.30 2.55
N THR A 480 -11.83 -8.27 3.51
CA THR A 480 -11.52 -7.11 4.34
C THR A 480 -10.06 -6.71 4.17
N ALA A 481 -9.80 -5.41 4.08
CA ALA A 481 -8.44 -4.88 4.11
C ALA A 481 -7.88 -4.96 5.53
N LEU A 482 -6.62 -5.41 5.65
CA LEU A 482 -5.90 -5.60 6.90
C LEU A 482 -4.56 -4.86 6.86
N ALA A 483 -4.16 -4.29 8.00
CA ALA A 483 -2.92 -3.55 8.20
C ALA A 483 -2.71 -2.37 7.22
N GLY A 484 -1.64 -1.62 7.45
CA GLY A 484 -1.13 -0.58 6.57
C GLY A 484 -0.60 -1.17 5.26
N GLN A 485 -0.37 -0.28 4.30
CA GLN A 485 0.09 -0.63 2.97
C GLN A 485 1.62 -0.69 2.89
N ILE A 486 2.15 -1.49 1.97
CA ILE A 486 3.58 -1.50 1.61
C ILE A 486 3.76 -0.75 0.27
N PRO A 487 4.66 0.25 0.17
CA PRO A 487 4.99 0.86 -1.11
C PRO A 487 5.52 -0.17 -2.11
N TYR A 488 4.94 -0.20 -3.31
CA TYR A 488 5.21 -1.21 -4.33
C TYR A 488 5.43 -0.57 -5.70
N PRO A 489 6.70 -0.41 -6.13
CA PRO A 489 6.99 0.05 -7.49
C PRO A 489 6.56 -1.04 -8.46
N PHE A 490 5.50 -0.80 -9.22
CA PHE A 490 4.97 -1.74 -10.19
C PHE A 490 5.38 -1.34 -11.62
N HIS A 491 6.17 -2.20 -12.26
CA HIS A 491 6.61 -2.06 -13.64
C HIS A 491 6.46 -3.40 -14.37
N ASP A 492 5.21 -3.82 -14.53
CA ASP A 492 4.83 -5.04 -15.24
C ASP A 492 5.70 -6.25 -14.83
N ILE A 493 6.36 -6.92 -15.77
CA ILE A 493 7.18 -8.13 -15.54
C ILE A 493 8.46 -7.91 -14.71
N HIS A 494 8.86 -6.65 -14.48
CA HIS A 494 10.04 -6.31 -13.66
C HIS A 494 9.71 -6.21 -12.18
N SER A 495 8.43 -6.20 -11.80
CA SER A 495 7.99 -6.15 -10.41
C SER A 495 7.34 -7.47 -10.02
N PHE A 496 7.87 -8.13 -9.00
CA PHE A 496 7.33 -9.39 -8.51
C PHE A 496 7.15 -9.35 -7.00
N THR A 497 6.12 -10.00 -6.48
CA THR A 497 5.93 -10.11 -5.03
C THR A 497 5.26 -11.42 -4.64
N ASP A 498 5.72 -11.99 -3.52
CA ASP A 498 5.18 -13.19 -2.88
C ASP A 498 4.78 -12.88 -1.42
N LEU A 499 3.72 -13.55 -0.97
CA LEU A 499 3.23 -13.52 0.41
C LEU A 499 3.34 -14.92 1.02
N TYR A 500 3.95 -15.00 2.19
CA TYR A 500 4.06 -16.22 2.99
C TYR A 500 3.48 -16.02 4.38
N TYR A 501 3.18 -17.13 5.06
CA TYR A 501 2.79 -17.15 6.46
C TYR A 501 3.66 -18.13 7.23
N SER A 502 4.23 -17.67 8.34
CA SER A 502 4.94 -18.51 9.30
C SER A 502 4.00 -18.92 10.44
N PRO A 503 3.65 -20.20 10.58
CA PRO A 503 2.93 -20.67 11.75
C PRO A 503 3.80 -20.66 13.02
N VAL A 504 5.13 -20.78 12.90
CA VAL A 504 6.05 -20.81 14.05
C VAL A 504 6.19 -19.43 14.68
N THR A 505 6.31 -18.38 13.86
CA THR A 505 6.47 -17.00 14.34
C THR A 505 5.15 -16.24 14.35
N ARG A 506 4.07 -16.84 13.84
CA ARG A 506 2.73 -16.25 13.67
C ARG A 506 2.80 -14.92 12.92
N GLN A 507 3.49 -14.91 11.78
CA GLN A 507 3.73 -13.70 10.99
C GLN A 507 3.46 -13.90 9.50
N PHE A 508 2.94 -12.86 8.87
CA PHE A 508 2.99 -12.72 7.41
C PHE A 508 4.35 -12.17 6.98
N VAL A 509 4.81 -12.64 5.83
CA VAL A 509 6.09 -12.24 5.23
C VAL A 509 5.85 -11.89 3.78
N ALA A 510 6.10 -10.64 3.41
CA ALA A 510 6.01 -10.17 2.03
C ALA A 510 7.40 -9.97 1.45
N VAL A 511 7.67 -10.53 0.27
CA VAL A 511 8.96 -10.39 -0.43
C VAL A 511 8.70 -9.68 -1.75
N ILE A 512 9.33 -8.52 -1.93
CA ILE A 512 9.19 -7.68 -3.13
C ILE A 512 10.50 -7.71 -3.90
N PHE A 513 10.43 -8.09 -5.17
CA PHE A 513 11.50 -7.95 -6.14
C PHE A 513 11.19 -6.84 -7.14
N PHE A 514 12.18 -6.03 -7.44
CA PHE A 514 12.15 -5.03 -8.51
C PHE A 514 13.44 -5.10 -9.31
N GLU A 515 13.33 -5.47 -10.58
CA GLU A 515 14.47 -5.53 -11.51
C GLU A 515 14.71 -4.17 -12.17
N ASP A 516 15.90 -3.60 -11.98
CA ASP A 516 16.29 -2.36 -12.64
C ASP A 516 16.93 -2.66 -14.00
N SER A 517 16.16 -2.49 -15.06
CA SER A 517 16.60 -2.68 -16.45
C SER A 517 17.02 -1.38 -17.14
N SER A 518 17.12 -0.26 -16.41
CA SER A 518 17.31 1.08 -17.00
C SER A 518 18.76 1.42 -17.36
N SER A 519 19.73 0.57 -16.98
CA SER A 519 21.15 0.81 -17.23
C SER A 519 21.71 -0.10 -18.30
N THR A 520 22.62 0.42 -19.12
CA THR A 520 23.44 -0.30 -20.11
C THR A 520 24.44 -1.31 -19.48
N GLY A 521 24.21 -1.70 -18.22
CA GLY A 521 25.00 -2.64 -17.42
C GLY A 521 24.27 -3.96 -17.17
N PRO A 522 24.85 -4.86 -16.35
CA PRO A 522 24.19 -6.09 -15.93
C PRO A 522 22.93 -5.79 -15.10
N SER A 523 21.84 -6.54 -15.34
CA SER A 523 20.59 -6.41 -14.58
C SER A 523 20.83 -6.67 -13.08
N HIS A 524 20.17 -5.89 -12.23
CA HIS A 524 20.19 -6.04 -10.78
C HIS A 524 18.75 -6.09 -10.24
N THR A 525 18.51 -6.98 -9.27
CA THR A 525 17.21 -7.10 -8.60
C THR A 525 17.28 -6.55 -7.18
N SER A 526 16.50 -5.50 -6.88
CA SER A 526 16.26 -5.07 -5.50
C SER A 526 15.31 -6.07 -4.83
N ALA A 527 15.67 -6.56 -3.65
CA ALA A 527 14.85 -7.44 -2.82
C ALA A 527 14.53 -6.75 -1.49
N ARG A 528 13.24 -6.63 -1.15
CA ARG A 528 12.78 -6.08 0.13
C ARG A 528 11.91 -7.09 0.85
N ILE A 529 12.21 -7.34 2.12
CA ILE A 529 11.50 -8.31 2.95
C ILE A 529 10.74 -7.56 4.04
N TYR A 530 9.43 -7.76 4.13
CA TYR A 530 8.58 -7.17 5.16
C TYR A 530 7.94 -8.26 6.02
N SER A 531 7.72 -7.96 7.31
CA SER A 531 7.00 -8.82 8.26
C SER A 531 5.84 -8.10 8.92
N LEU A 532 4.77 -8.82 9.23
CA LEU A 532 3.60 -8.35 9.99
C LEU A 532 3.12 -9.44 10.95
N ASP A 533 2.86 -9.12 12.21
CA ASP A 533 2.36 -10.08 13.20
C ASP A 533 0.88 -10.42 12.94
N ALA A 534 0.53 -11.70 13.14
CA ALA A 534 -0.83 -12.20 13.07
C ALA A 534 -1.44 -12.37 14.48
N PRO A 535 -2.74 -12.11 14.68
CA PRO A 535 -3.71 -11.69 13.67
C PRO A 535 -3.48 -10.23 13.24
N ALA A 536 -3.58 -9.96 11.94
CA ALA A 536 -3.46 -8.60 11.43
C ALA A 536 -4.73 -7.80 11.73
N GLU A 537 -4.56 -6.57 12.20
CA GLU A 537 -5.68 -5.66 12.51
C GLU A 537 -6.37 -5.19 11.23
N PRO A 538 -7.68 -4.90 11.26
CA PRO A 538 -8.36 -4.25 10.14
C PRO A 538 -7.64 -2.96 9.73
N ALA A 539 -7.49 -2.74 8.43
CA ALA A 539 -6.90 -1.52 7.93
C ALA A 539 -7.76 -0.35 8.43
N THR A 540 -7.15 0.58 9.17
CA THR A 540 -7.80 1.83 9.52
C THR A 540 -7.97 2.62 8.23
N VAL A 541 -9.18 2.62 7.68
CA VAL A 541 -9.57 3.67 6.74
C VAL A 541 -9.35 4.96 7.50
N ALA A 542 -8.42 5.80 7.06
CA ALA A 542 -8.39 7.18 7.51
C ALA A 542 -9.75 7.76 7.13
N MET A 543 -10.72 7.70 8.05
CA MET A 543 -11.85 8.58 7.98
C MET A 543 -11.23 9.96 8.00
N ALA A 544 -11.27 10.64 6.85
CA ALA A 544 -11.03 12.07 6.82
C ALA A 544 -11.76 12.63 8.04
N GLU A 545 -11.02 13.30 8.94
CA GLU A 545 -11.59 13.90 10.12
C GLU A 545 -12.85 14.64 9.66
N ALA A 546 -14.02 14.16 10.06
CA ALA A 546 -15.23 14.92 9.86
C ALA A 546 -14.94 16.26 10.51
N PRO A 547 -14.99 17.39 9.77
CA PRO A 547 -14.64 18.68 10.32
C PRO A 547 -15.43 18.84 11.62
N ALA A 548 -14.70 19.05 12.72
CA ALA A 548 -15.22 19.05 14.08
C ALA A 548 -16.62 19.67 14.10
N GLY A 549 -17.60 18.88 14.51
CA GLY A 549 -19.02 19.23 14.46
C GLY A 549 -19.28 20.60 15.08
N ARG A 550 -19.31 21.63 14.23
CA ARG A 550 -19.89 22.91 14.57
C ARG A 550 -21.39 22.66 14.67
N SER A 551 -21.87 22.65 15.92
CA SER A 551 -23.27 22.65 16.31
C SER A 551 -24.16 23.28 15.23
N VAL A 552 -24.98 22.45 14.59
CA VAL A 552 -25.95 22.82 13.54
C VAL A 552 -27.03 23.79 14.09
N PHE A 553 -27.01 24.08 15.39
CA PHE A 553 -27.97 24.96 16.07
C PHE A 553 -27.89 26.43 15.62
N TRP A 554 -26.74 26.91 15.13
CA TRP A 554 -26.58 28.31 14.68
C TRP A 554 -27.17 28.59 13.29
N TYR A 555 -27.29 27.56 12.43
CA TYR A 555 -27.87 27.72 11.10
C TYR A 555 -29.39 27.94 11.12
N PHE A 556 -30.06 27.63 12.23
CA PHE A 556 -31.49 27.92 12.43
C PHE A 556 -31.76 29.30 13.05
N LEU A 557 -30.77 29.96 13.65
CA LEU A 557 -30.91 31.30 14.23
C LEU A 557 -30.57 32.43 13.24
N LEU A 558 -29.70 32.16 12.26
CA LEU A 558 -29.34 33.10 11.21
C LEU A 558 -30.52 33.59 10.34
N PRO A 559 -31.48 32.75 9.91
CA PRO A 559 -32.63 33.21 9.13
C PRO A 559 -33.60 34.05 9.96
N VAL A 560 -33.78 33.72 11.25
CA VAL A 560 -34.71 34.42 12.15
C VAL A 560 -34.17 35.80 12.54
N GLY A 561 -32.85 35.90 12.78
CA GLY A 561 -32.18 37.18 13.02
C GLY A 561 -32.18 38.10 11.79
N LEU A 562 -31.97 37.55 10.58
CA LEU A 562 -31.98 38.32 9.34
C LEU A 562 -33.39 38.80 8.96
N VAL A 563 -34.44 38.00 9.20
CA VAL A 563 -35.84 38.43 8.99
C VAL A 563 -36.26 39.49 10.01
N GLY A 564 -35.83 39.37 11.27
CA GLY A 564 -36.07 40.39 12.30
C GLY A 564 -35.37 41.73 11.99
N LEU A 565 -34.14 41.69 11.48
CA LEU A 565 -33.38 42.89 11.10
C LEU A 565 -33.93 43.54 9.82
N PHE A 566 -34.41 42.73 8.85
CA PHE A 566 -35.01 43.21 7.60
C PHE A 566 -36.38 43.88 7.80
N LEU A 567 -37.13 43.51 8.85
CA LEU A 567 -38.40 44.15 9.20
C LEU A 567 -38.21 45.47 9.98
N LEU A 568 -37.09 45.64 10.70
CA LEU A 568 -36.79 46.85 11.48
C LEU A 568 -36.09 47.95 10.66
N LEU A 569 -35.41 47.61 9.57
CA LEU A 569 -34.64 48.56 8.75
C LEU A 569 -35.31 48.87 7.40
N ARG A 570 -36.61 49.20 7.38
CA ARG A 570 -37.27 49.75 6.19
C ARG A 570 -37.21 51.29 6.16
N PRO A 571 -36.22 51.92 5.50
CA PRO A 571 -36.36 53.26 4.98
C PRO A 571 -36.94 53.25 3.56
N ALA A 572 -37.69 54.32 3.27
CA ALA A 572 -38.48 54.51 2.07
C ALA A 572 -37.68 54.46 0.76
N LYS A 573 -38.35 53.97 -0.28
CA LYS A 573 -37.91 53.83 -1.67
C LYS A 573 -37.11 55.04 -2.19
N LYS A 574 -35.91 54.77 -2.70
CA LYS A 574 -35.30 55.52 -3.81
C LYS A 574 -34.83 54.54 -4.89
N ARG A 575 -35.34 54.74 -6.10
CA ARG A 575 -34.74 54.21 -7.34
C ARG A 575 -33.37 54.89 -7.52
N VAL A 576 -32.37 54.15 -8.02
CA VAL A 576 -31.50 54.55 -9.15
C VAL A 576 -30.41 53.49 -9.40
N HIS A 577 -30.37 53.11 -10.67
CA HIS A 577 -29.29 52.68 -11.57
C HIS A 577 -28.37 51.51 -11.23
N ALA A 578 -28.47 50.50 -12.10
CA ALA A 578 -27.41 49.54 -12.38
C ALA A 578 -26.43 50.12 -13.40
N ALA A 579 -25.14 49.90 -13.16
CA ALA A 579 -24.06 49.98 -14.13
C ALA A 579 -22.93 49.01 -13.66
N PRO A 580 -22.02 48.58 -14.54
CA PRO A 580 -22.27 47.65 -15.62
C PRO A 580 -21.40 46.39 -15.47
N SER A 581 -21.85 45.25 -15.98
CA SER A 581 -20.97 44.11 -16.25
C SER A 581 -20.08 44.46 -17.45
N VAL A 582 -18.78 44.38 -17.24
CA VAL A 582 -17.76 44.60 -18.28
C VAL A 582 -17.91 43.49 -19.32
N SER A 583 -18.47 43.88 -20.47
CA SER A 583 -18.35 43.15 -21.73
C SER A 583 -16.96 43.45 -22.30
N THR A 584 -16.16 42.40 -22.50
CA THR A 584 -14.99 42.45 -23.39
C THR A 584 -15.37 41.70 -24.65
N ALA A 585 -15.53 42.44 -25.74
CA ALA A 585 -15.78 41.89 -27.07
C ALA A 585 -14.45 41.75 -27.82
N VAL A 586 -14.14 40.55 -28.36
CA VAL A 586 -13.40 40.38 -29.62
C VAL A 586 -13.80 39.07 -30.32
N ALA A 587 -14.24 39.23 -31.58
CA ALA A 587 -14.39 38.29 -32.71
C ALA A 587 -15.55 37.26 -32.75
N PRO A 588 -16.22 37.09 -33.93
CA PRO A 588 -17.42 36.29 -34.09
C PRO A 588 -17.05 34.82 -34.28
N HIS A 589 -17.21 34.02 -33.24
CA HIS A 589 -17.29 32.57 -33.44
C HIS A 589 -18.74 32.20 -33.78
N PRO A 590 -18.95 31.21 -34.66
CA PRO A 590 -20.29 30.72 -34.95
C PRO A 590 -21.01 30.39 -33.64
N SER A 591 -22.30 30.71 -33.58
CA SER A 591 -23.09 30.59 -32.36
C SER A 591 -23.07 29.17 -31.77
N ALA A 592 -22.86 28.14 -32.60
CA ALA A 592 -22.64 26.76 -32.18
C ALA A 592 -21.16 26.49 -31.86
N SER A 593 -20.89 25.90 -30.69
CA SER A 593 -19.52 25.64 -30.23
C SER A 593 -19.38 24.34 -29.44
N ILE A 594 -18.24 23.66 -29.60
CA ILE A 594 -17.89 22.41 -28.93
C ILE A 594 -16.51 22.60 -28.29
N PHE A 595 -16.45 22.53 -26.97
CA PHE A 595 -15.22 22.65 -26.20
C PHE A 595 -14.83 21.29 -25.61
N LEU A 596 -13.62 20.85 -25.93
CA LEU A 596 -12.99 19.64 -25.44
C LEU A 596 -11.82 19.95 -24.49
N PHE A 597 -11.26 21.17 -24.49
CA PHE A 597 -10.27 21.58 -23.49
C PHE A 597 -10.99 22.10 -22.23
N GLY A 598 -10.70 21.48 -21.09
CA GLY A 598 -11.52 21.53 -19.88
C GLY A 598 -12.60 20.45 -19.87
N ASP A 599 -13.72 20.72 -19.21
CA ASP A 599 -14.90 19.86 -19.30
C ASP A 599 -15.52 19.91 -20.70
N LEU A 600 -16.12 18.79 -21.14
CA LEU A 600 -16.90 18.80 -22.39
C LEU A 600 -18.05 19.81 -22.28
N GLN A 601 -18.10 20.77 -23.19
CA GLN A 601 -19.23 21.70 -23.33
C GLN A 601 -19.69 21.78 -24.78
N VAL A 602 -21.01 21.76 -25.01
CA VAL A 602 -21.62 21.75 -26.34
C VAL A 602 -22.76 22.74 -26.39
N PHE A 603 -22.72 23.69 -27.34
CA PHE A 603 -23.72 24.73 -27.54
C PHE A 603 -24.27 24.70 -28.97
N ASP A 604 -25.58 24.90 -29.12
CA ASP A 604 -26.23 25.06 -30.44
C ASP A 604 -26.11 26.49 -30.98
N ALA A 605 -26.63 26.70 -32.20
CA ALA A 605 -26.59 27.99 -32.89
C ALA A 605 -27.36 29.12 -32.18
N GLU A 606 -28.15 28.81 -31.17
CA GLU A 606 -28.85 29.78 -30.32
C GLU A 606 -28.12 30.02 -28.99
N GLY A 607 -27.00 29.33 -28.74
CA GLY A 607 -26.22 29.41 -27.50
C GLY A 607 -26.79 28.55 -26.36
N THR A 608 -27.70 27.62 -26.65
CA THR A 608 -28.26 26.70 -25.65
C THR A 608 -27.26 25.59 -25.31
N ASP A 609 -27.02 25.37 -24.03
CA ASP A 609 -26.17 24.28 -23.55
C ASP A 609 -26.84 22.90 -23.77
N LEU A 610 -26.26 22.11 -24.67
CA LEU A 610 -26.68 20.74 -25.00
C LEU A 610 -25.88 19.68 -24.25
N THR A 611 -24.89 20.04 -23.45
CA THR A 611 -23.93 19.12 -22.81
C THR A 611 -24.63 17.98 -22.05
N LYS A 612 -25.68 18.30 -21.29
CA LYS A 612 -26.44 17.33 -20.48
C LYS A 612 -27.28 16.34 -21.30
N GLN A 613 -27.46 16.59 -22.59
CA GLN A 613 -28.22 15.69 -23.48
C GLN A 613 -27.36 14.52 -23.98
N PHE A 614 -26.04 14.61 -23.84
CA PHE A 614 -25.13 13.50 -24.08
C PHE A 614 -25.12 12.56 -22.87
N SER A 615 -25.92 11.49 -22.92
CA SER A 615 -25.82 10.40 -21.94
C SER A 615 -24.40 9.80 -21.92
N PRO A 616 -23.96 9.11 -20.85
CA PRO A 616 -22.59 8.62 -20.75
C PRO A 616 -22.10 7.83 -21.98
N LEU A 617 -22.92 6.89 -22.47
CA LEU A 617 -22.60 6.11 -23.67
C LEU A 617 -22.61 6.97 -24.94
N LEU A 618 -23.54 7.92 -25.05
CA LEU A 618 -23.64 8.80 -26.21
C LEU A 618 -22.49 9.81 -26.28
N LYS A 619 -22.05 10.31 -25.11
CA LYS A 619 -20.84 11.12 -24.93
C LYS A 619 -19.61 10.35 -25.40
N GLN A 620 -19.46 9.10 -24.97
CA GLN A 620 -18.32 8.27 -25.35
C GLN A 620 -18.29 7.98 -26.86
N LEU A 621 -19.44 7.64 -27.46
CA LEU A 621 -19.58 7.45 -28.91
C LEU A 621 -19.24 8.73 -29.69
N PHE A 622 -19.76 9.87 -29.25
CA PHE A 622 -19.48 11.17 -29.86
C PHE A 622 -17.97 11.49 -29.85
N LEU A 623 -17.32 11.37 -28.69
CA LEU A 623 -15.91 11.69 -28.53
C LEU A 623 -15.00 10.77 -29.37
N LEU A 624 -15.30 9.46 -29.42
CA LEU A 624 -14.57 8.51 -30.27
C LEU A 624 -14.63 8.92 -31.74
N ILE A 625 -15.84 9.17 -32.25
CA ILE A 625 -15.96 9.52 -33.67
C ILE A 625 -15.30 10.87 -33.93
N LEU A 626 -15.52 11.88 -33.08
CA LEU A 626 -14.98 13.23 -33.28
C LEU A 626 -13.44 13.26 -33.24
N LEU A 627 -12.82 12.66 -32.22
CA LEU A 627 -11.37 12.66 -32.05
C LEU A 627 -10.67 11.91 -33.18
N TYR A 628 -11.18 10.75 -33.60
CA TYR A 628 -10.63 10.02 -34.75
C TYR A 628 -10.90 10.73 -36.09
N SER A 629 -11.99 11.48 -36.21
CA SER A 629 -12.29 12.28 -37.41
C SER A 629 -11.30 13.43 -37.57
N ILE A 630 -10.91 14.08 -36.47
CA ILE A 630 -9.99 15.23 -36.50
C ILE A 630 -8.54 14.78 -36.55
N LYS A 631 -8.11 13.84 -35.69
CA LYS A 631 -6.70 13.45 -35.58
C LYS A 631 -6.22 12.58 -36.75
N ASN A 632 -7.04 11.61 -37.16
CA ASN A 632 -6.64 10.59 -38.14
C ASN A 632 -7.22 10.84 -39.54
N GLU A 633 -8.05 11.87 -39.71
CA GLU A 633 -8.75 12.27 -40.95
C GLU A 633 -9.69 11.23 -41.60
N HIS A 634 -9.65 9.97 -41.17
CA HIS A 634 -10.40 8.85 -41.78
C HIS A 634 -11.55 8.33 -40.90
N GLY A 635 -11.74 8.86 -39.69
CA GLY A 635 -12.81 8.42 -38.78
C GLY A 635 -12.50 7.08 -38.08
N ILE A 636 -13.54 6.41 -37.56
CA ILE A 636 -13.41 5.19 -36.77
C ILE A 636 -14.27 4.04 -37.31
N GLY A 637 -13.68 2.85 -37.43
CA GLY A 637 -14.34 1.67 -37.96
C GLY A 637 -15.51 1.19 -37.09
N SER A 638 -16.51 0.58 -37.73
CA SER A 638 -17.67 -0.02 -37.05
C SER A 638 -17.25 -1.09 -36.02
N GLU A 639 -16.33 -1.97 -36.39
CA GLU A 639 -15.80 -3.02 -35.51
C GLU A 639 -15.11 -2.41 -34.28
N LYS A 640 -14.24 -1.43 -34.48
CA LYS A 640 -13.55 -0.71 -33.40
C LYS A 640 -14.52 0.03 -32.46
N LEU A 641 -15.63 0.57 -32.97
CA LEU A 641 -16.68 1.14 -32.12
C LEU A 641 -17.40 0.08 -31.29
N ASP A 642 -17.71 -1.08 -31.88
CA ASP A 642 -18.35 -2.18 -31.15
C ASP A 642 -17.42 -2.75 -30.08
N GLU A 643 -16.14 -2.88 -30.39
CA GLU A 643 -15.09 -3.31 -29.45
C GLU A 643 -14.91 -2.36 -28.27
N ILE A 644 -15.08 -1.04 -28.48
CA ILE A 644 -14.89 -0.07 -27.40
C ILE A 644 -16.17 0.12 -26.58
N LEU A 645 -17.35 0.14 -27.21
CA LEU A 645 -18.60 0.55 -26.56
C LEU A 645 -19.56 -0.60 -26.25
N TRP A 646 -19.47 -1.72 -26.95
CA TRP A 646 -20.43 -2.84 -26.89
C TRP A 646 -19.74 -4.21 -26.90
N PHE A 647 -18.57 -4.31 -26.27
CA PHE A 647 -17.73 -5.52 -26.30
C PHE A 647 -18.36 -6.74 -25.62
N ASP A 648 -19.32 -6.53 -24.74
CA ASP A 648 -20.06 -7.54 -23.98
C ASP A 648 -21.28 -8.09 -24.75
N LYS A 649 -21.58 -7.52 -25.92
CA LYS A 649 -22.74 -7.88 -26.74
C LYS A 649 -22.33 -8.76 -27.91
N THR A 650 -23.21 -9.69 -28.28
CA THR A 650 -23.08 -10.42 -29.56
C THR A 650 -23.07 -9.43 -30.73
N GLU A 651 -22.41 -9.80 -31.83
CA GLU A 651 -22.29 -8.94 -33.02
C GLU A 651 -23.65 -8.36 -33.48
N LYS A 652 -24.70 -9.19 -33.49
CA LYS A 652 -26.07 -8.76 -33.82
C LYS A 652 -26.60 -7.72 -32.83
N SER A 653 -26.37 -7.91 -31.53
CA SER A 653 -26.80 -7.00 -30.48
C SER A 653 -25.98 -5.70 -30.50
N ALA A 654 -24.66 -5.77 -30.63
CA ALA A 654 -23.78 -4.61 -30.76
C ALA A 654 -24.17 -3.75 -31.96
N ARG A 655 -24.36 -4.36 -33.13
CA ARG A 655 -24.84 -3.68 -34.35
C ARG A 655 -26.15 -2.94 -34.12
N ASN A 656 -27.13 -3.58 -33.46
CA ASN A 656 -28.41 -2.97 -33.16
C ASN A 656 -28.26 -1.78 -32.18
N ASN A 657 -27.46 -1.94 -31.12
CA ASN A 657 -27.20 -0.88 -30.15
C ASN A 657 -26.47 0.30 -30.79
N ARG A 658 -25.49 0.04 -31.67
CA ARG A 658 -24.80 1.07 -32.45
C ARG A 658 -25.77 1.83 -33.34
N SER A 659 -26.59 1.14 -34.12
CA SER A 659 -27.57 1.80 -35.01
C SER A 659 -28.52 2.75 -34.24
N VAL A 660 -29.00 2.33 -33.06
CA VAL A 660 -29.86 3.18 -32.22
C VAL A 660 -29.10 4.39 -31.68
N ASN A 661 -27.88 4.22 -31.15
CA ASN A 661 -27.11 5.32 -30.59
C ASN A 661 -26.56 6.28 -31.65
N ILE A 662 -26.23 5.80 -32.85
CA ILE A 662 -25.91 6.63 -34.01
C ILE A 662 -27.10 7.50 -34.40
N GLY A 663 -28.33 6.95 -34.40
CA GLY A 663 -29.54 7.74 -34.66
C GLY A 663 -29.74 8.86 -33.63
N LYS A 664 -29.53 8.57 -32.35
CA LYS A 664 -29.56 9.59 -31.27
C LYS A 664 -28.47 10.64 -31.42
N LEU A 665 -27.25 10.21 -31.77
CA LEU A 665 -26.13 11.11 -31.97
C LEU A 665 -26.38 12.04 -33.16
N LYS A 666 -26.88 11.50 -34.27
CA LYS A 666 -27.23 12.30 -35.45
C LYS A 666 -28.24 13.40 -35.12
N ALA A 667 -29.29 13.08 -34.36
CA ALA A 667 -30.28 14.07 -33.93
C ALA A 667 -29.67 15.20 -33.07
N LEU A 668 -28.68 14.89 -32.22
CA LEU A 668 -27.96 15.92 -31.46
C LEU A 668 -27.04 16.77 -32.34
N LEU A 669 -26.32 16.15 -33.28
CA LEU A 669 -25.43 16.85 -34.22
C LEU A 669 -26.22 17.77 -35.17
N ASP A 670 -27.37 17.32 -35.65
CA ASP A 670 -28.30 18.13 -36.47
C ASP A 670 -28.77 19.36 -35.69
N ARG A 671 -29.00 19.22 -34.37
CA ARG A 671 -29.40 20.31 -33.48
C ARG A 671 -28.26 21.29 -33.18
N ILE A 672 -27.03 20.81 -33.03
CA ILE A 672 -25.85 21.69 -32.89
C ILE A 672 -25.72 22.56 -34.14
N GLY A 673 -25.91 21.96 -35.32
CA GLY A 673 -25.69 22.61 -36.61
C GLY A 673 -24.22 22.60 -37.01
N GLY A 674 -23.94 22.48 -38.32
CA GLY A 674 -22.57 22.47 -38.84
C GLY A 674 -21.78 21.18 -38.59
N CYS A 675 -22.42 20.11 -38.11
CA CYS A 675 -21.83 18.78 -37.92
C CYS A 675 -22.60 17.74 -38.74
N ASP A 676 -21.94 17.02 -39.64
CA ASP A 676 -22.54 15.91 -40.40
C ASP A 676 -21.89 14.57 -40.02
N LEU A 677 -22.71 13.59 -39.63
CA LEU A 677 -22.27 12.24 -39.30
C LEU A 677 -22.54 11.29 -40.48
N SER A 678 -21.47 10.89 -41.15
CA SER A 678 -21.51 9.97 -42.29
C SER A 678 -20.79 8.65 -41.99
N LYS A 679 -21.06 7.63 -42.80
CA LYS A 679 -20.29 6.39 -42.85
C LYS A 679 -19.71 6.24 -44.24
N GLU A 680 -18.42 6.46 -44.38
CA GLU A 680 -17.67 6.38 -45.64
C GLU A 680 -16.70 5.21 -45.56
N THR A 681 -16.67 4.35 -46.60
CA THR A 681 -15.73 3.20 -46.71
C THR A 681 -15.61 2.31 -45.46
N GLY A 682 -16.66 2.24 -44.63
CA GLY A 682 -16.70 1.42 -43.40
C GLY A 682 -16.42 2.18 -42.09
N TYR A 683 -15.97 3.44 -42.19
CA TYR A 683 -15.60 4.30 -41.07
C TYR A 683 -16.68 5.35 -40.79
N TRP A 684 -16.96 5.57 -39.51
CA TRP A 684 -17.82 6.65 -39.05
C TRP A 684 -16.99 7.92 -38.88
N LYS A 685 -17.48 9.02 -39.45
CA LYS A 685 -16.79 10.31 -39.43
C LYS A 685 -17.77 11.43 -39.14
N ILE A 686 -17.35 12.39 -38.33
CA ILE A 686 -18.04 13.67 -38.16
C ILE A 686 -17.29 14.70 -39.00
N THR A 687 -17.96 15.23 -40.01
CA THR A 687 -17.48 16.35 -40.82
C THR A 687 -17.98 17.65 -40.20
N LEU A 688 -17.06 18.59 -39.98
CA LEU A 688 -17.34 19.87 -39.36
C LEU A 688 -17.29 20.97 -40.42
N ASP A 689 -18.26 21.88 -40.40
CA ASP A 689 -18.25 23.12 -41.20
C ASP A 689 -17.68 24.26 -40.33
N PRO A 690 -16.41 24.69 -40.54
CA PRO A 690 -15.78 25.72 -39.71
C PRO A 690 -16.49 27.08 -39.77
N GLY A 691 -17.34 27.31 -40.78
CA GLY A 691 -18.17 28.52 -40.87
C GLY A 691 -19.44 28.47 -40.00
N LYS A 692 -19.82 27.30 -39.48
CA LYS A 692 -21.07 27.09 -38.73
C LYS A 692 -20.88 26.55 -37.31
N VAL A 693 -19.78 25.87 -37.03
CA VAL A 693 -19.48 25.34 -35.69
C VAL A 693 -18.02 25.55 -35.34
N TYR A 694 -17.78 26.05 -34.13
CA TYR A 694 -16.44 26.17 -33.57
C TYR A 694 -16.12 24.93 -32.73
N VAL A 695 -14.97 24.28 -32.99
CA VAL A 695 -14.47 23.16 -32.18
C VAL A 695 -13.04 23.45 -31.75
N ASP A 696 -12.80 23.59 -30.45
CA ASP A 696 -11.48 23.96 -29.92
C ASP A 696 -10.39 22.91 -30.22
N TYR A 697 -10.74 21.63 -30.25
CA TYR A 697 -9.83 20.55 -30.66
C TYR A 697 -9.44 20.63 -32.14
N LEU A 698 -10.37 21.01 -33.02
CA LEU A 698 -10.07 21.27 -34.43
C LEU A 698 -9.19 22.51 -34.57
N ARG A 699 -9.48 23.57 -33.81
CA ARG A 699 -8.63 24.77 -33.77
C ARG A 699 -7.22 24.41 -33.32
N PHE A 700 -7.07 23.66 -32.23
CA PHE A 700 -5.79 23.15 -31.74
C PHE A 700 -5.02 22.38 -32.82
N HIS A 701 -5.70 21.50 -33.57
CA HIS A 701 -5.06 20.69 -34.60
C HIS A 701 -4.60 21.52 -35.82
N THR A 702 -5.26 22.64 -36.10
CA THR A 702 -4.95 23.54 -37.22
C THR A 702 -4.04 24.71 -36.86
N LEU A 703 -3.63 24.86 -35.58
CA LEU A 703 -2.70 25.91 -35.16
C LEU A 703 -1.31 25.74 -35.76
N HIS A 704 -0.76 26.86 -36.24
CA HIS A 704 0.65 26.95 -36.64
C HIS A 704 1.57 27.18 -35.43
N LYS A 705 2.83 26.76 -35.54
CA LYS A 705 3.83 26.84 -34.44
C LYS A 705 4.13 28.27 -33.93
N ASN A 706 3.75 29.30 -34.69
CA ASN A 706 3.91 30.70 -34.34
C ASN A 706 2.69 31.33 -33.65
N GLU A 707 1.57 30.60 -33.50
CA GLU A 707 0.33 31.07 -32.89
C GLU A 707 0.24 30.72 -31.38
N ALA A 708 1.32 30.93 -30.62
CA ALA A 708 1.38 30.53 -29.21
C ALA A 708 0.30 31.20 -28.34
N SER A 709 -0.06 32.46 -28.59
CA SER A 709 -1.12 33.14 -27.83
C SER A 709 -2.49 32.48 -28.04
N ALA A 710 -2.76 31.97 -29.24
CA ALA A 710 -4.00 31.24 -29.52
C ALA A 710 -3.99 29.84 -28.87
N LEU A 711 -2.82 29.17 -28.84
CA LEU A 711 -2.64 27.92 -28.13
C LEU A 711 -2.88 28.08 -26.62
N VAL A 712 -2.26 29.09 -26.01
CA VAL A 712 -2.42 29.40 -24.58
C VAL A 712 -3.88 29.72 -24.24
N ALA A 713 -4.59 30.45 -25.11
CA ALA A 713 -6.01 30.73 -24.92
C ALA A 713 -6.89 29.45 -24.90
N ILE A 714 -6.55 28.42 -25.68
CA ILE A 714 -7.26 27.13 -25.68
C ILE A 714 -6.98 26.37 -24.38
N ILE A 715 -5.71 26.19 -24.02
CA ILE A 715 -5.32 25.37 -22.86
C ILE A 715 -5.62 26.03 -21.51
N LYS A 716 -5.82 27.36 -21.45
CA LYS A 716 -6.34 28.06 -20.26
C LYS A 716 -7.67 27.52 -19.76
N ARG A 717 -8.45 26.88 -20.63
CA ARG A 717 -9.70 26.21 -20.25
C ARG A 717 -9.47 24.89 -19.50
N GLY A 718 -8.28 24.31 -19.60
CA GLY A 718 -7.87 23.07 -18.95
C GLY A 718 -7.29 22.04 -19.92
N SER A 719 -6.95 20.87 -19.40
CA SER A 719 -6.48 19.72 -20.19
C SER A 719 -7.57 19.17 -21.11
N LEU A 720 -7.21 18.37 -22.11
CA LEU A 720 -8.19 17.71 -22.98
C LEU A 720 -9.13 16.82 -22.14
N LEU A 721 -10.41 17.16 -22.09
CA LEU A 721 -11.49 16.43 -21.43
C LEU A 721 -11.17 16.14 -19.96
N THR A 722 -10.95 17.21 -19.19
CA THR A 722 -10.72 17.18 -17.75
C THR A 722 -11.83 16.38 -17.05
N GLY A 723 -11.47 15.49 -16.12
CA GLY A 723 -12.42 14.64 -15.38
C GLY A 723 -13.11 13.53 -16.21
N VAL A 724 -12.74 13.34 -17.49
CA VAL A 724 -13.19 12.20 -18.31
C VAL A 724 -12.07 11.18 -18.41
N GLU A 725 -12.31 9.99 -17.88
CA GLU A 725 -11.32 8.91 -17.82
C GLU A 725 -11.80 7.71 -18.63
N TYR A 726 -11.38 7.66 -19.89
CA TYR A 726 -11.59 6.48 -20.75
C TYR A 726 -10.22 5.94 -21.17
N PRO A 727 -9.95 4.63 -21.07
CA PRO A 727 -8.63 4.08 -21.42
C PRO A 727 -8.17 4.40 -22.85
N TRP A 728 -9.09 4.45 -23.81
CA TRP A 728 -8.76 4.80 -25.20
C TRP A 728 -8.42 6.29 -25.41
N LEU A 729 -8.72 7.15 -24.43
CA LEU A 729 -8.52 8.59 -24.50
C LEU A 729 -7.08 9.00 -24.11
N ASP A 730 -6.35 8.16 -23.37
CA ASP A 730 -5.02 8.48 -22.85
C ASP A 730 -4.01 8.77 -23.97
N ALA A 731 -4.07 8.01 -25.07
CA ALA A 731 -3.24 8.25 -26.25
C ALA A 731 -3.53 9.61 -26.92
N PHE A 732 -4.75 10.15 -26.81
CA PHE A 732 -5.07 11.48 -27.29
C PHE A 732 -4.61 12.56 -26.31
N LYS A 733 -4.79 12.35 -25.00
CA LYS A 733 -4.32 13.27 -23.96
C LYS A 733 -2.80 13.43 -23.99
N SER A 734 -2.05 12.32 -24.06
CA SER A 734 -0.59 12.33 -24.14
C SER A 734 -0.08 13.06 -25.39
N ASP A 735 -0.68 12.78 -26.55
CA ASP A 735 -0.34 13.46 -27.81
C ASP A 735 -0.62 14.98 -27.75
N VAL A 736 -1.73 15.38 -27.13
CA VAL A 736 -2.03 16.80 -26.88
C VAL A 736 -0.98 17.42 -25.96
N SER A 737 -0.67 16.81 -24.82
CA SER A 737 0.32 17.33 -23.88
C SER A 737 1.68 17.53 -24.56
N ASN A 738 2.18 16.52 -25.27
CA ASN A 738 3.46 16.59 -25.98
C ASN A 738 3.45 17.72 -27.04
N ARG A 739 2.40 17.79 -27.86
CA ARG A 739 2.28 18.83 -28.88
C ARG A 739 2.17 20.24 -28.29
N VAL A 740 1.50 20.40 -27.14
CA VAL A 740 1.44 21.69 -26.42
C VAL A 740 2.84 22.10 -26.00
N ILE A 741 3.57 21.22 -25.29
CA ILE A 741 4.91 21.49 -24.78
C ILE A 741 5.87 21.82 -25.93
N ASP A 742 5.91 20.98 -26.96
CA ASP A 742 6.77 21.17 -28.13
C ASP A 742 6.50 22.49 -28.86
N THR A 743 5.23 22.86 -29.01
CA THR A 743 4.84 24.09 -29.71
C THR A 743 5.24 25.33 -28.89
N LEU A 744 4.99 25.30 -27.58
CA LEU A 744 5.35 26.41 -26.68
C LEU A 744 6.86 26.58 -26.59
N LEU A 745 7.62 25.50 -26.40
CA LEU A 745 9.09 25.56 -26.37
C LEU A 745 9.66 26.01 -27.72
N HIS A 746 9.10 25.54 -28.84
CA HIS A 746 9.50 26.00 -30.17
C HIS A 746 9.27 27.51 -30.34
N PHE A 747 8.13 28.03 -29.87
CA PHE A 747 7.81 29.45 -29.92
C PHE A 747 8.77 30.28 -29.07
N VAL A 748 9.15 29.81 -27.87
CA VAL A 748 10.15 30.50 -27.04
C VAL A 748 11.52 30.52 -27.75
N LYS A 749 11.94 29.41 -28.37
CA LYS A 749 13.26 29.32 -29.03
C LYS A 749 13.40 30.22 -30.26
N HIS A 750 12.31 30.41 -31.02
CA HIS A 750 12.35 31.12 -32.31
C HIS A 750 11.62 32.47 -32.29
N GLY A 751 10.89 32.76 -31.22
CA GLY A 751 10.22 34.03 -30.98
C GLY A 751 11.03 34.94 -30.08
N ASN A 752 10.49 36.14 -29.83
CA ASN A 752 10.98 37.04 -28.79
C ASN A 752 9.78 37.51 -27.93
N PRO A 753 9.12 36.60 -27.20
CA PRO A 753 8.01 36.93 -26.32
C PRO A 753 8.46 37.91 -25.22
N ASP A 754 7.56 38.80 -24.82
CA ASP A 754 7.81 39.64 -23.67
C ASP A 754 7.88 38.81 -22.37
N PRO A 755 8.55 39.33 -21.32
CA PRO A 755 8.71 38.60 -20.07
C PRO A 755 7.43 38.15 -19.39
N ASP A 756 6.32 38.89 -19.51
CA ASP A 756 5.06 38.50 -18.86
C ASP A 756 4.42 37.32 -19.61
N PHE A 757 4.45 37.34 -20.95
CA PHE A 757 3.99 36.20 -21.75
C PHE A 757 4.88 34.97 -21.60
N LEU A 758 6.19 35.14 -21.38
CA LEU A 758 7.10 34.03 -21.04
C LEU A 758 6.69 33.32 -19.75
N LEU A 759 6.29 34.06 -18.72
CA LEU A 759 5.80 33.44 -17.48
C LEU A 759 4.53 32.65 -17.73
N GLU A 760 3.60 33.19 -18.51
CA GLU A 760 2.35 32.52 -18.90
C GLU A 760 2.60 31.23 -19.69
N ILE A 761 3.60 31.24 -20.59
CA ILE A 761 4.04 30.03 -21.31
C ILE A 761 4.62 29.01 -20.33
N THR A 762 5.48 29.42 -19.39
CA THR A 762 6.07 28.47 -18.43
C THR A 762 5.02 27.88 -17.49
N ASP A 763 4.04 28.66 -17.03
CA ASP A 763 2.90 28.18 -16.25
C ASP A 763 2.05 27.19 -17.04
N SER A 764 1.86 27.46 -18.33
CA SER A 764 1.15 26.57 -19.23
C SER A 764 1.89 25.25 -19.43
N ILE A 765 3.22 25.27 -19.58
CA ILE A 765 4.02 24.03 -19.69
C ILE A 765 3.96 23.24 -18.38
N PHE A 766 4.11 23.89 -17.23
CA PHE A 766 4.03 23.22 -15.92
C PHE A 766 2.67 22.58 -15.64
N PHE A 767 1.60 23.12 -16.21
CA PHE A 767 0.28 22.50 -16.11
C PHE A 767 0.21 21.12 -16.81
N PHE A 768 0.98 20.91 -17.87
CA PHE A 768 1.03 19.62 -18.60
C PHE A 768 2.22 18.73 -18.20
N ASP A 769 3.34 19.33 -17.80
CA ASP A 769 4.56 18.66 -17.35
C ASP A 769 5.18 19.44 -16.17
N PRO A 770 4.86 19.07 -14.92
CA PRO A 770 5.34 19.77 -13.71
C PRO A 770 6.86 19.71 -13.52
N VAL A 771 7.53 18.75 -14.17
CA VAL A 771 8.98 18.51 -14.05
C VAL A 771 9.73 18.84 -15.33
N ASN A 772 9.18 19.73 -16.14
CA ASN A 772 9.84 20.23 -17.33
C ASN A 772 11.04 21.13 -16.97
N GLU A 773 12.26 20.62 -17.16
CA GLU A 773 13.51 21.37 -16.86
C GLU A 773 13.62 22.67 -17.65
N ASP A 774 13.23 22.65 -18.93
CA ASP A 774 13.30 23.80 -19.84
C ASP A 774 12.40 24.94 -19.35
N ALA A 775 11.15 24.63 -18.98
CA ALA A 775 10.22 25.60 -18.40
C ALA A 775 10.71 26.15 -17.05
N MET A 776 11.36 25.31 -16.22
CA MET A 776 11.94 25.74 -14.95
C MET A 776 13.08 26.73 -15.14
N ILE A 777 14.03 26.42 -16.03
CA ILE A 777 15.16 27.30 -16.35
C ILE A 777 14.63 28.65 -16.85
N LEU A 778 13.69 28.61 -17.80
CA LEU A 778 13.10 29.79 -18.40
C LEU A 778 12.39 30.65 -17.35
N LYS A 779 11.52 30.05 -16.53
CA LYS A 779 10.76 30.76 -15.49
C LYS A 779 11.67 31.43 -14.47
N CYS A 780 12.72 30.75 -14.02
CA CYS A 780 13.68 31.30 -13.07
C CYS A 780 14.43 32.51 -13.66
N LYS A 781 14.91 32.40 -14.91
CA LYS A 781 15.60 33.50 -15.60
C LYS A 781 14.69 34.70 -15.83
N THR A 782 13.47 34.48 -16.30
CA THR A 782 12.48 35.56 -16.54
C THR A 782 12.10 36.27 -15.24
N LEU A 783 11.89 35.54 -14.13
CA LEU A 783 11.60 36.15 -12.83
C LEU A 783 12.76 36.98 -12.29
N VAL A 784 14.01 36.53 -12.48
CA VAL A 784 15.21 37.30 -12.10
C VAL A 784 15.35 38.57 -12.96
N GLN A 785 15.12 38.47 -14.27
CA GLN A 785 15.12 39.63 -15.18
C GLN A 785 14.10 40.69 -14.76
N LEU A 786 12.95 40.27 -14.22
CA LEU A 786 11.90 41.15 -13.69
C LEU A 786 12.16 41.65 -12.25
N GLY A 787 13.32 41.35 -11.66
CA GLY A 787 13.67 41.72 -10.28
C GLY A 787 12.93 40.91 -9.20
N LYS A 788 12.20 39.86 -9.57
CA LYS A 788 11.38 39.02 -8.69
C LYS A 788 12.20 37.82 -8.13
N HIS A 789 13.34 38.10 -7.49
CA HIS A 789 14.29 37.07 -7.04
C HIS A 789 13.68 36.04 -6.05
N SER A 790 12.79 36.48 -5.15
CA SER A 790 12.11 35.59 -4.20
C SER A 790 11.22 34.57 -4.91
N LEU A 791 10.46 35.01 -5.91
CA LEU A 791 9.60 34.15 -6.72
C LEU A 791 10.41 33.18 -7.59
N ALA A 792 11.57 33.60 -8.10
CA ALA A 792 12.48 32.70 -8.84
C ALA A 792 12.97 31.55 -7.95
N LYS A 793 13.39 31.85 -6.72
CA LYS A 793 13.83 30.84 -5.75
C LYS A 793 12.69 29.92 -5.33
N GLN A 794 11.48 30.47 -5.17
CA GLN A 794 10.29 29.68 -4.87
C GLN A 794 9.96 28.72 -6.02
N ALA A 795 9.96 29.20 -7.27
CA ALA A 795 9.70 28.37 -8.44
C ALA A 795 10.70 27.21 -8.56
N TYR A 796 12.00 27.49 -8.39
CA TYR A 796 13.03 26.45 -8.36
C TYR A 796 12.81 25.44 -7.22
N THR A 797 12.50 25.92 -6.00
CA THR A 797 12.29 25.04 -4.84
C THR A 797 11.05 24.13 -5.04
N SER A 798 9.96 24.68 -5.60
CA SER A 798 8.77 23.91 -5.95
C SER A 798 9.10 22.84 -7.00
N PHE A 799 9.84 23.20 -8.06
CA PHE A 799 10.28 22.25 -9.06
C PHE A 799 11.13 21.13 -8.47
N VAL A 800 12.13 21.44 -7.63
CA VAL A 800 12.98 20.41 -6.99
C VAL A 800 12.16 19.47 -6.12
N LYS A 801 11.16 20.00 -5.41
CA LYS A 801 10.24 19.20 -4.60
C LYS A 801 9.39 18.27 -5.47
N GLU A 802 8.82 18.79 -6.56
CA GLU A 802 8.02 17.99 -7.52
C GLU A 802 8.89 16.96 -8.25
N TYR A 803 10.11 17.31 -8.63
CA TYR A 803 11.09 16.41 -9.24
C TYR A 803 11.47 15.27 -8.29
N GLN A 804 11.75 15.58 -7.02
CA GLN A 804 12.02 14.57 -5.98
C GLN A 804 10.79 13.69 -5.70
N GLN A 805 9.59 14.25 -5.77
CA GLN A 805 8.35 13.52 -5.57
C GLN A 805 8.03 12.58 -6.74
N LEU A 806 8.32 12.99 -7.97
CA LEU A 806 8.03 12.22 -9.19
C LEU A 806 9.12 11.21 -9.54
N TYR A 807 10.40 11.56 -9.38
CA TYR A 807 11.53 10.71 -9.78
C TYR A 807 12.24 10.03 -8.60
N GLY A 808 11.93 10.39 -7.35
CA GLY A 808 12.57 9.80 -6.17
C GLY A 808 14.05 10.17 -5.97
N GLU A 809 14.61 11.03 -6.81
CA GLU A 809 15.99 11.50 -6.74
C GLU A 809 16.11 13.03 -6.64
N ASN A 810 17.23 13.49 -6.06
CA ASN A 810 17.48 14.92 -5.90
C ASN A 810 17.88 15.54 -7.25
N PHE A 811 17.27 16.67 -7.59
CA PHE A 811 17.65 17.42 -8.79
C PHE A 811 19.11 17.90 -8.71
N LYS A 812 19.91 17.58 -9.74
CA LYS A 812 21.38 17.68 -9.70
C LYS A 812 21.94 19.10 -9.86
N LYS A 813 21.22 20.00 -10.54
CA LYS A 813 21.69 21.36 -10.84
C LYS A 813 21.21 22.31 -9.75
N ASP A 814 22.12 23.04 -9.10
CA ASP A 814 21.74 24.05 -8.10
C ASP A 814 21.16 25.33 -8.75
N PHE A 815 20.53 26.17 -7.93
CA PHE A 815 19.87 27.39 -8.41
C PHE A 815 20.81 28.33 -9.18
N GLN A 816 22.08 28.44 -8.78
CA GLN A 816 23.02 29.32 -9.48
C GLN A 816 23.49 28.73 -10.81
N SER A 817 23.63 27.42 -10.89
CA SER A 817 23.92 26.70 -12.13
C SER A 817 22.80 26.89 -13.15
N ILE A 818 21.54 26.92 -12.70
CA ILE A 818 20.37 27.23 -13.54
C ILE A 818 20.42 28.66 -14.10
N LEU A 819 20.75 29.65 -13.26
CA LEU A 819 20.84 31.04 -13.70
C LEU A 819 22.03 31.29 -14.64
N ASN A 820 23.13 30.57 -14.45
CA ASN A 820 24.34 30.69 -15.26
C ASN A 820 24.34 29.82 -16.53
N ALA A 821 23.33 28.95 -16.70
CA ALA A 821 23.22 28.10 -17.89
C ALA A 821 23.17 28.96 -19.16
N SER A 822 24.11 28.75 -20.07
CA SER A 822 24.29 29.58 -21.27
C SER A 822 23.23 29.36 -22.35
N SER A 823 22.24 28.48 -22.13
CA SER A 823 21.20 28.17 -23.09
C SER A 823 19.79 28.27 -22.50
N PHE A 824 18.90 28.86 -23.32
CA PHE A 824 17.66 28.25 -23.77
C PHE A 824 17.75 28.17 -25.31
#